data_AF-A0A8T3ANR7-F1
#
_entry.id   AF-A0A8T3ANR7-F1
#
_cell.length_a   1.000
_cell.length_b   1.000
_cell.length_c   1.000
_cell.angle_alpha   90.00
_cell.angle_beta   90.00
_cell.angle_gamma   90.00
#
_symmetry.space_group_name_H-M   'P 1'
#
loop_
_entity.id
_entity.type
_entity.pdbx_description
1 polymer ?
#
loop_
_entity_poly.entity_id
_entity_poly.type
_entity_poly.pdbx_seq_one_letter_code
_entity_poly.pdbx_strand_id
1 'polypeptide(L)'
;MPPLKISKKHHKHINNPFPSPPKSLPLIHGSLSYNRILPHRQVYTIGKDFQLLWRSSNGGYVSVSHKSEPDRSLWSSIPGEAFISAASVKTEVEESRGSFVINDGDISFLCDHQNIDEIKTICKSDIERKVNDSEFLYGLFQSNDKNDPIELVKRSQFPTLVICGWVSSKKVKRFASKNLCFWERKLSLGRVGKSSLTARYWVLFNQRNNHQVEFQVRFGELKQLQSSRPYQRFSEGFQGQRWKQVPLRRRRRVSCFLSPRDFLVLSSDDDENEEEKADKVKEFNRVFITYSSERDEKFYGFGEQFSHMEFKGKRVPILVQEQGIGRGDQPITFAANLVSYRSGGDWSTTYAPSPFYMTSKMRCLYLEGYNFSVFDLTELDRVQIQVHGNFVGGRILKGSSPVEFIERYTETIGRPPVLPNWIINGAIIGMQGGTEAVRRVWDQLKAHDVPVSAFWLQDWVGKRKTIIGSQLWWNWEVDTTHYAGWRELVHDFRANNIRVMAYCNPCLVPTNEKPNKNKNLFEEAEKLDILVKAKNGTTYMVPNTAFDVGMLDLTHPNASCWFKRILHEMVDCGIRGWMADFGEGLPLDANLFSGEDPITAHNRYPELWARVNREFVDEWKSNCGGKEREDEEESLVFFMRAGFRESPKWAMLFWEGDQMVSWQHNDGIKSSVTGLLSSGLSGFAFNHSDIGGYCSINFPMINYQRSEELLMRWMELNAFNTVYRTHEGNKPESNCQFYSNSKTFSHFSRFAKVYKAWKFYRVQLVKEASQNGLPIARHLFLHYPHDEHIHSLTYQQFLVGTEILVVPVLDKGKKQVKAYFPLEQGSSWQHMWTGKIFGRSSIDSENIHQGLEAWVEAPIGYPAIFFKSGSPVGEQFKTNLQALGIL
;
A
#
# COMPACT_ATOMS: atom_id res chain seq x y z
N MET A 1 2.19 23.33 10.01
CA MET A 1 2.49 22.07 10.73
C MET A 1 3.66 22.22 11.71
N PRO A 2 3.68 21.50 12.85
CA PRO A 2 4.86 21.37 13.71
C PRO A 2 5.98 20.56 13.02
N PRO A 3 7.27 20.79 13.33
CA PRO A 3 8.38 20.11 12.66
C PRO A 3 8.42 18.61 13.00
N LEU A 4 8.38 17.78 11.96
CA LEU A 4 8.68 16.35 12.04
C LEU A 4 10.15 16.14 12.42
N LYS A 5 10.39 15.36 13.48
CA LYS A 5 11.74 14.95 13.89
C LYS A 5 12.05 13.61 13.26
N ILE A 6 12.99 13.59 12.32
CA ILE A 6 13.33 12.41 11.53
C ILE A 6 14.71 11.91 11.97
N SER A 7 14.81 10.60 12.23
CA SER A 7 16.03 9.96 12.72
C SER A 7 16.46 8.83 11.79
N LYS A 8 17.63 9.03 11.17
CA LYS A 8 18.23 8.08 10.22
C LYS A 8 19.13 7.10 10.96
N LYS A 9 18.96 5.80 10.73
CA LYS A 9 19.65 4.74 11.49
C LYS A 9 20.59 3.84 10.66
N HIS A 10 20.92 4.23 9.44
CA HIS A 10 21.69 3.41 8.47
C HIS A 10 23.08 2.91 8.93
N HIS A 11 23.68 3.50 9.97
CA HIS A 11 25.09 3.30 10.34
C HIS A 11 25.33 2.81 11.79
N LYS A 12 24.37 2.15 12.44
CA LYS A 12 24.59 1.61 13.79
C LYS A 12 25.33 0.26 13.74
N HIS A 13 26.51 0.20 14.36
CA HIS A 13 27.36 -1.00 14.40
C HIS A 13 26.74 -2.23 15.09
N ILE A 14 25.76 -2.03 15.98
CA ILE A 14 24.93 -3.10 16.54
C ILE A 14 23.48 -2.59 16.52
N ASN A 15 22.65 -3.21 15.70
CA ASN A 15 21.22 -2.91 15.63
C ASN A 15 20.46 -3.72 16.68
N ASN A 16 19.36 -3.17 17.20
CA ASN A 16 18.40 -3.96 17.97
C ASN A 16 17.61 -4.85 16.98
N PRO A 17 17.75 -6.19 17.03
CA PRO A 17 17.08 -7.08 16.09
C PRO A 17 15.57 -7.23 16.37
N PHE A 18 15.11 -6.77 17.54
CA PHE A 18 13.70 -6.68 17.93
C PHE A 18 13.28 -5.20 18.00
N PRO A 19 13.10 -4.52 16.85
CA PRO A 19 12.62 -3.15 16.84
C PRO A 19 11.26 -3.07 17.55
N SER A 20 11.09 -2.06 18.41
CA SER A 20 9.81 -1.83 19.09
C SER A 20 8.68 -1.65 18.06
N PRO A 21 7.44 -2.06 18.37
CA PRO A 21 6.31 -1.73 17.51
C PRO A 21 6.17 -0.20 17.37
N PRO A 22 5.61 0.29 16.24
CA PRO A 22 5.32 1.71 16.05
C PRO A 22 4.43 2.22 17.20
N LYS A 23 4.80 3.34 17.81
CA LYS A 23 3.91 4.03 18.75
C LYS A 23 2.86 4.78 17.95
N SER A 24 1.59 4.51 18.22
CA SER A 24 0.48 5.23 17.64
C SER A 24 -0.43 5.79 18.70
N LEU A 25 -1.31 6.69 18.29
CA LEU A 25 -2.45 7.07 19.10
C LEU A 25 -3.34 5.84 19.36
N PRO A 26 -3.85 5.67 20.61
CA PRO A 26 -4.87 4.68 20.91
C PRO A 26 -6.20 5.08 20.26
N LEU A 27 -7.13 4.15 20.16
CA LEU A 27 -8.48 4.43 19.66
C LEU A 27 -9.16 5.52 20.51
N ILE A 28 -9.67 6.55 19.86
CA ILE A 28 -10.32 7.70 20.50
C ILE A 28 -11.81 7.43 20.66
N HIS A 29 -12.27 7.42 21.91
CA HIS A 29 -13.69 7.39 22.27
C HIS A 29 -14.21 8.81 22.50
N GLY A 30 -14.73 9.41 21.43
CA GLY A 30 -15.39 10.71 21.48
C GLY A 30 -16.89 10.61 21.74
N SER A 31 -17.51 11.70 22.22
CA SER A 31 -18.96 11.73 22.46
C SER A 31 -19.66 12.74 21.54
N LEU A 32 -20.87 12.38 21.10
CA LEU A 32 -21.72 13.19 20.25
C LEU A 32 -22.73 13.98 21.10
N SER A 33 -22.84 15.26 20.81
CA SER A 33 -23.98 16.10 21.17
C SER A 33 -24.57 16.75 19.92
N TYR A 34 -25.75 17.33 20.05
CA TYR A 34 -26.43 17.97 18.94
C TYR A 34 -27.33 19.10 19.43
N ASN A 35 -27.58 20.08 18.56
CA ASN A 35 -28.50 21.17 18.83
C ASN A 35 -29.94 20.64 18.97
N ARG A 36 -30.67 21.08 20.00
CA ARG A 36 -32.06 20.66 20.27
C ARG A 36 -33.06 21.10 19.18
N ILE A 37 -32.65 22.01 18.29
CA ILE A 37 -33.44 22.44 17.13
C ILE A 37 -33.50 21.33 16.06
N LEU A 38 -32.54 20.39 16.04
CA LEU A 38 -32.57 19.27 15.09
C LEU A 38 -33.75 18.32 15.39
N PRO A 39 -34.49 17.89 14.36
CA PRO A 39 -35.65 17.02 14.51
C PRO A 39 -35.27 15.65 15.10
N HIS A 40 -36.23 14.97 15.73
CA HIS A 40 -36.02 13.65 16.33
C HIS A 40 -35.59 12.58 15.31
N ARG A 41 -36.13 12.66 14.09
CA ARG A 41 -35.75 11.84 12.93
C ARG A 41 -35.92 12.70 11.69
N GLN A 42 -34.94 12.67 10.79
CA GLN A 42 -35.04 13.30 9.47
C GLN A 42 -34.28 12.46 8.43
N VAL A 43 -34.77 12.45 7.20
CA VAL A 43 -34.04 11.91 6.04
C VAL A 43 -33.67 13.08 5.15
N TYR A 44 -32.40 13.15 4.76
CA TYR A 44 -31.84 14.13 3.85
C TYR A 44 -31.41 13.43 2.57
N THR A 45 -31.58 14.06 1.41
CA THR A 45 -31.12 13.51 0.13
C THR A 45 -29.64 13.84 -0.09
N ILE A 46 -28.83 12.84 -0.45
CA ILE A 46 -27.49 13.03 -1.02
C ILE A 46 -27.66 12.85 -2.52
N GLY A 47 -27.74 13.97 -3.25
CA GLY A 47 -28.11 13.96 -4.67
C GLY A 47 -29.44 13.25 -4.96
N LYS A 48 -29.47 12.52 -6.07
CA LYS A 48 -30.65 11.83 -6.59
C LYS A 48 -30.87 10.47 -5.94
N ASP A 49 -29.84 9.67 -5.76
CA ASP A 49 -29.96 8.22 -5.53
C ASP A 49 -29.60 7.78 -4.10
N PHE A 50 -28.97 8.65 -3.31
CA PHE A 50 -28.56 8.37 -1.94
C PHE A 50 -29.31 9.23 -0.91
N GLN A 51 -29.27 8.78 0.34
CA GLN A 51 -29.89 9.48 1.46
C GLN A 51 -29.04 9.35 2.74
N LEU A 52 -29.17 10.34 3.62
CA LEU A 52 -28.65 10.33 4.98
C LEU A 52 -29.82 10.36 5.96
N LEU A 53 -29.88 9.35 6.83
CA LEU A 53 -30.81 9.27 7.95
C LEU A 53 -30.15 9.89 9.19
N TRP A 54 -30.79 10.91 9.76
CA TRP A 54 -30.50 11.42 11.11
C TRP A 54 -31.54 10.89 12.11
N ARG A 55 -31.09 10.49 13.30
CA ARG A 55 -31.94 10.24 14.48
C ARG A 55 -31.29 10.82 15.72
N SER A 56 -32.05 11.47 16.59
CA SER A 56 -31.55 12.01 17.88
C SER A 56 -31.57 10.97 19.02
N SER A 57 -32.31 9.87 18.85
CA SER A 57 -32.35 8.74 19.77
C SER A 57 -30.95 8.20 20.09
N ASN A 58 -30.75 7.73 21.34
CA ASN A 58 -29.49 7.14 21.80
C ASN A 58 -28.25 8.06 21.66
N GLY A 59 -28.43 9.37 21.80
CA GLY A 59 -27.34 10.36 21.77
C GLY A 59 -27.01 10.92 20.39
N GLY A 60 -27.75 10.54 19.35
CA GLY A 60 -27.54 11.01 17.98
C GLY A 60 -26.89 9.94 17.10
N TYR A 61 -27.36 9.83 15.86
CA TYR A 61 -26.94 8.81 14.91
C TYR A 61 -27.13 9.28 13.48
N VAL A 62 -26.14 9.02 12.62
CA VAL A 62 -26.20 9.24 11.16
C VAL A 62 -25.93 7.94 10.40
N SER A 63 -26.63 7.73 9.29
CA SER A 63 -26.41 6.60 8.38
C SER A 63 -26.63 7.00 6.93
N VAL A 64 -25.76 6.55 6.03
CA VAL A 64 -25.85 6.71 4.58
C VAL A 64 -26.35 5.39 3.96
N SER A 65 -27.40 5.48 3.16
CA SER A 65 -27.99 4.37 2.40
C SER A 65 -28.31 4.80 0.97
N HIS A 66 -28.45 3.81 0.09
CA HIS A 66 -28.98 4.02 -1.26
C HIS A 66 -30.51 3.93 -1.24
N LYS A 67 -31.22 4.78 -1.98
CA LYS A 67 -32.70 4.88 -1.90
C LYS A 67 -33.44 3.61 -2.33
N SER A 68 -32.82 2.74 -3.13
CA SER A 68 -33.40 1.42 -3.47
C SER A 68 -33.32 0.40 -2.34
N GLU A 69 -32.43 0.60 -1.36
CA GLU A 69 -32.13 -0.33 -0.27
C GLU A 69 -32.02 0.49 1.04
N PRO A 70 -33.08 1.19 1.46
CA PRO A 70 -33.00 2.22 2.50
C PRO A 70 -32.63 1.69 3.89
N ASP A 71 -32.91 0.42 4.17
CA ASP A 71 -32.58 -0.26 5.43
C ASP A 71 -31.14 -0.81 5.45
N ARG A 72 -30.44 -0.80 4.30
CA ARG A 72 -29.05 -1.25 4.19
C ARG A 72 -28.08 -0.07 4.35
N SER A 73 -27.52 0.05 5.55
CA SER A 73 -26.48 1.05 5.86
C SER A 73 -25.17 0.73 5.12
N LEU A 74 -24.79 1.58 4.16
CA LEU A 74 -23.49 1.56 3.51
C LEU A 74 -22.40 2.12 4.43
N TRP A 75 -22.76 3.08 5.28
CA TRP A 75 -21.93 3.67 6.32
C TRP A 75 -22.81 4.23 7.44
N SER A 76 -22.42 4.07 8.70
CA SER A 76 -23.17 4.62 9.84
C SER A 76 -22.29 4.97 11.03
N SER A 77 -22.60 6.07 11.73
CA SER A 77 -21.97 6.38 13.01
C SER A 77 -22.38 5.39 14.10
N ILE A 78 -21.63 5.36 15.19
CA ILE A 78 -22.06 4.70 16.42
C ILE A 78 -23.03 5.65 17.15
N PRO A 79 -24.17 5.17 17.68
CA PRO A 79 -25.11 6.04 18.41
C PRO A 79 -24.46 6.71 19.63
N GLY A 80 -24.55 8.04 19.73
CA GLY A 80 -24.05 8.82 20.86
C GLY A 80 -22.53 9.06 20.89
N GLU A 81 -21.78 8.50 19.94
CA GLU A 81 -20.32 8.68 19.85
C GLU A 81 -19.93 9.61 18.68
N ALA A 82 -18.81 10.31 18.87
CA ALA A 82 -18.28 11.21 17.85
C ALA A 82 -17.76 10.39 16.65
N PHE A 83 -18.34 10.63 15.48
CA PHE A 83 -17.87 10.05 14.22
C PHE A 83 -16.73 10.86 13.60
N ILE A 84 -16.53 12.11 14.03
CA ILE A 84 -15.39 12.96 13.68
C ILE A 84 -14.64 13.39 14.94
N SER A 85 -13.31 13.33 14.93
CA SER A 85 -12.44 13.93 15.95
C SER A 85 -11.15 14.46 15.33
N ALA A 86 -10.43 15.34 16.03
CA ALA A 86 -9.16 15.88 15.55
C ALA A 86 -8.16 16.10 16.68
N ALA A 87 -6.86 15.96 16.38
CA ALA A 87 -5.79 16.17 17.33
C ALA A 87 -4.58 16.89 16.70
N SER A 88 -3.71 17.39 17.57
CA SER A 88 -2.38 17.89 17.19
C SER A 88 -1.34 17.15 18.01
N VAL A 89 -0.47 16.41 17.33
CA VAL A 89 0.38 15.36 17.90
C VAL A 89 1.81 15.52 17.41
N LYS A 90 2.79 15.40 18.31
CA LYS A 90 4.20 15.38 17.93
C LYS A 90 4.52 14.06 17.25
N THR A 91 5.21 14.11 16.11
CA THR A 91 5.51 12.93 15.30
C THR A 91 7.01 12.78 15.14
N GLU A 92 7.54 11.60 15.45
CA GLU A 92 8.91 11.21 15.16
C GLU A 92 8.92 10.13 14.08
N VAL A 93 9.84 10.22 13.12
CA VAL A 93 10.02 9.20 12.08
C VAL A 93 11.37 8.54 12.26
N GLU A 94 11.40 7.21 12.19
CA GLU A 94 12.63 6.44 12.05
C GLU A 94 12.74 5.92 10.62
N GLU A 95 13.86 6.21 9.95
CA GLU A 95 14.13 5.82 8.57
C GLU A 95 15.39 4.94 8.50
N SER A 96 15.32 3.85 7.74
CA SER A 96 16.48 3.03 7.40
C SER A 96 16.26 2.29 6.07
N ARG A 97 16.95 2.75 5.01
CA ARG A 97 17.03 2.08 3.69
C ARG A 97 15.66 1.63 3.15
N GLY A 98 14.73 2.57 2.98
CA GLY A 98 13.37 2.28 2.48
C GLY A 98 12.40 1.66 3.49
N SER A 99 12.85 1.34 4.72
CA SER A 99 11.95 1.02 5.84
C SER A 99 11.68 2.26 6.68
N PHE A 100 10.39 2.49 6.98
CA PHE A 100 9.92 3.68 7.69
C PHE A 100 9.02 3.31 8.86
N VAL A 101 9.22 3.98 10.00
CA VAL A 101 8.29 3.89 11.13
C VAL A 101 7.95 5.27 11.66
N ILE A 102 6.65 5.56 11.63
CA ILE A 102 6.06 6.80 12.12
C ILE A 102 5.57 6.54 13.55
N ASN A 103 6.14 7.29 14.51
CA ASN A 103 5.79 7.24 15.93
C ASN A 103 5.04 8.51 16.34
N ASP A 104 3.82 8.34 16.82
CA ASP A 104 3.09 9.37 17.55
C ASP A 104 3.63 9.49 18.99
N GLY A 105 3.98 10.71 19.38
CA GLY A 105 4.42 11.09 20.71
C GLY A 105 3.32 11.81 21.50
N ASP A 106 3.69 12.85 22.24
CA ASP A 106 2.74 13.61 23.06
C ASP A 106 1.63 14.26 22.22
N ILE A 107 0.39 14.02 22.64
CA ILE A 107 -0.80 14.76 22.18
C ILE A 107 -0.73 16.17 22.77
N SER A 108 -0.58 17.18 21.92
CA SER A 108 -0.59 18.58 22.33
C SER A 108 -2.02 19.04 22.69
N PHE A 109 -3.00 18.58 21.92
CA PHE A 109 -4.43 18.69 22.22
C PHE A 109 -5.25 17.69 21.39
N LEU A 110 -6.40 17.30 21.93
CA LEU A 110 -7.40 16.42 21.32
C LEU A 110 -8.77 17.08 21.43
N CYS A 111 -9.54 17.07 20.35
CA CYS A 111 -10.93 17.49 20.27
C CYS A 111 -11.79 16.27 19.90
N ASP A 112 -12.32 15.62 20.93
CA ASP A 112 -13.10 14.38 20.93
C ASP A 112 -14.60 14.60 21.27
N HIS A 113 -15.02 15.85 21.47
CA HIS A 113 -16.41 16.22 21.76
C HIS A 113 -17.02 16.88 20.53
N GLN A 114 -17.78 16.11 19.76
CA GLN A 114 -18.43 16.55 18.54
C GLN A 114 -19.84 17.05 18.85
N ASN A 115 -20.15 18.29 18.48
CA ASN A 115 -21.51 18.81 18.42
C ASN A 115 -21.98 18.89 16.96
N ILE A 116 -23.22 18.51 16.67
CA ILE A 116 -23.88 18.87 15.40
C ILE A 116 -24.75 20.11 15.64
N ASP A 117 -24.46 21.19 14.91
CA ASP A 117 -25.26 22.41 14.95
C ASP A 117 -26.42 22.31 13.96
N GLU A 118 -26.13 21.86 12.73
CA GLU A 118 -27.04 21.88 11.59
C GLU A 118 -26.68 20.79 10.56
N ILE A 119 -27.71 20.25 9.90
CA ILE A 119 -27.60 19.37 8.72
C ILE A 119 -28.44 19.99 7.61
N LYS A 120 -27.81 20.40 6.50
CA LYS A 120 -28.45 21.16 5.41
C LYS A 120 -27.91 20.75 4.05
N THR A 121 -28.79 20.72 3.06
CA THR A 121 -28.42 20.55 1.64
C THR A 121 -28.16 21.92 1.03
N ILE A 122 -27.05 22.07 0.30
CA ILE A 122 -26.65 23.32 -0.38
C ILE A 122 -26.57 23.10 -1.90
N CYS A 123 -27.04 24.09 -2.64
CA CYS A 123 -27.01 24.16 -4.10
C CYS A 123 -26.01 25.22 -4.59
N LYS A 124 -25.63 25.14 -5.86
CA LYS A 124 -24.74 26.12 -6.52
C LYS A 124 -25.27 27.57 -6.43
N SER A 125 -26.59 27.74 -6.54
CA SER A 125 -27.29 29.03 -6.35
C SER A 125 -27.06 29.67 -4.99
N ASP A 126 -26.87 28.87 -3.95
CA ASP A 126 -26.78 29.33 -2.56
C ASP A 126 -25.38 29.89 -2.27
N ILE A 127 -24.38 29.36 -2.98
CA ILE A 127 -23.01 29.88 -3.02
C ILE A 127 -22.94 31.18 -3.84
N GLU A 128 -23.52 31.17 -5.04
CA GLU A 128 -23.44 32.32 -5.98
C GLU A 128 -24.17 33.56 -5.46
N ARG A 129 -25.24 33.39 -4.66
CA ARG A 129 -26.00 34.51 -4.09
C ARG A 129 -25.26 35.32 -3.01
N LYS A 130 -24.09 34.90 -2.53
CA LYS A 130 -23.40 35.48 -1.35
C LYS A 130 -24.41 35.79 -0.22
N VAL A 131 -25.26 34.81 0.12
CA VAL A 131 -26.33 35.05 1.09
C VAL A 131 -25.68 35.48 2.42
N ASN A 132 -26.16 36.59 3.00
CA ASN A 132 -25.74 37.09 4.31
C ASN A 132 -26.16 36.18 5.49
N ASP A 133 -26.48 34.92 5.23
CA ASP A 133 -26.81 33.88 6.22
C ASP A 133 -25.53 33.40 6.93
N SER A 134 -25.11 34.24 7.87
CA SER A 134 -24.68 33.86 9.23
C SER A 134 -23.80 32.61 9.38
N GLU A 135 -22.48 32.80 9.55
CA GLU A 135 -21.46 31.86 10.08
C GLU A 135 -21.29 30.45 9.46
N PHE A 136 -22.32 29.88 8.83
CA PHE A 136 -22.44 28.47 8.44
C PHE A 136 -21.47 28.09 7.31
N LEU A 137 -21.41 28.92 6.26
CA LEU A 137 -20.46 28.78 5.15
C LEU A 137 -19.22 29.68 5.28
N TYR A 138 -19.22 30.70 6.14
CA TYR A 138 -18.14 31.69 6.18
C TYR A 138 -16.76 31.05 6.44
N GLY A 139 -16.68 30.09 7.36
CA GLY A 139 -15.44 29.32 7.61
C GLY A 139 -15.10 28.29 6.52
N LEU A 140 -16.05 27.92 5.66
CA LEU A 140 -15.82 27.11 4.47
C LEU A 140 -15.19 27.96 3.33
N PHE A 141 -15.39 29.28 3.36
CA PHE A 141 -14.97 30.23 2.32
C PHE A 141 -13.58 30.86 2.53
N GLN A 142 -12.87 30.56 3.63
CA GLN A 142 -11.58 31.20 3.97
C GLN A 142 -10.33 30.37 3.62
N SER A 143 -10.46 29.15 3.08
CA SER A 143 -9.29 28.32 2.74
C SER A 143 -8.68 28.70 1.39
N ASN A 144 -7.50 29.35 1.39
CA ASN A 144 -6.65 29.60 0.21
C ASN A 144 -5.97 28.32 -0.35
N ASP A 145 -6.64 27.17 -0.29
CA ASP A 145 -6.07 25.87 -0.67
C ASP A 145 -6.51 25.46 -2.08
N LYS A 146 -5.66 24.71 -2.80
CA LYS A 146 -5.92 24.22 -4.17
C LYS A 146 -7.09 23.23 -4.24
N ASN A 147 -7.55 22.72 -3.09
CA ASN A 147 -8.75 21.91 -2.93
C ASN A 147 -9.91 22.75 -2.36
N ASP A 148 -10.28 23.84 -3.03
CA ASP A 148 -11.36 24.75 -2.60
C ASP A 148 -12.73 24.02 -2.53
N PRO A 149 -13.40 23.95 -1.36
CA PRO A 149 -14.70 23.29 -1.23
C PRO A 149 -15.81 24.04 -2.00
N ILE A 150 -15.65 25.34 -2.26
CA ILE A 150 -16.52 26.11 -3.16
C ILE A 150 -16.40 25.55 -4.57
N GLU A 151 -15.19 25.29 -5.03
CA GLU A 151 -14.95 24.71 -6.36
C GLU A 151 -15.55 23.30 -6.46
N LEU A 152 -15.48 22.51 -5.38
CA LEU A 152 -16.09 21.19 -5.33
C LEU A 152 -17.62 21.22 -5.48
N VAL A 153 -18.31 22.14 -4.79
CA VAL A 153 -19.76 22.32 -4.93
C VAL A 153 -20.13 22.98 -6.28
N LYS A 154 -19.29 23.88 -6.81
CA LYS A 154 -19.46 24.46 -8.17
C LYS A 154 -19.29 23.44 -9.29
N ARG A 155 -18.39 22.45 -9.10
CA ARG A 155 -18.14 21.29 -9.98
C ARG A 155 -19.15 20.16 -9.76
N SER A 156 -19.93 20.19 -8.69
CA SER A 156 -20.94 19.17 -8.41
C SER A 156 -22.12 19.27 -9.38
N GLN A 157 -22.56 18.13 -9.90
CA GLN A 157 -23.82 18.02 -10.65
C GLN A 157 -25.05 17.98 -9.73
N PHE A 158 -24.86 17.66 -8.45
CA PHE A 158 -25.93 17.44 -7.48
C PHE A 158 -25.80 18.37 -6.27
N PRO A 159 -26.91 18.67 -5.57
CA PRO A 159 -26.86 19.35 -4.28
C PRO A 159 -26.02 18.58 -3.26
N THR A 160 -25.10 19.28 -2.59
CA THR A 160 -24.20 18.70 -1.59
C THR A 160 -24.88 18.73 -0.23
N LEU A 161 -24.89 17.61 0.49
CA LEU A 161 -25.34 17.55 1.88
C LEU A 161 -24.20 17.92 2.81
N VAL A 162 -24.43 18.82 3.77
CA VAL A 162 -23.42 19.28 4.73
C VAL A 162 -23.93 19.08 6.15
N ILE A 163 -23.14 18.39 6.96
CA ILE A 163 -23.25 18.37 8.43
C ILE A 163 -22.19 19.35 8.95
N CYS A 164 -22.57 20.29 9.81
CA CYS A 164 -21.58 21.15 10.48
C CYS A 164 -21.83 21.27 11.99
N GLY A 165 -20.79 21.70 12.69
CA GLY A 165 -20.85 22.04 14.10
C GLY A 165 -19.45 22.21 14.66
N TRP A 166 -19.25 21.84 15.92
CA TRP A 166 -17.98 22.07 16.64
C TRP A 166 -17.37 20.77 17.13
N VAL A 167 -16.06 20.62 16.99
CA VAL A 167 -15.28 19.70 17.82
C VAL A 167 -14.64 20.51 18.95
N SER A 168 -14.61 19.94 20.16
CA SER A 168 -14.05 20.59 21.33
C SER A 168 -13.25 19.66 22.22
N SER A 169 -12.32 20.22 22.99
CA SER A 169 -11.57 19.49 24.01
C SER A 169 -12.29 19.49 25.36
N LYS A 170 -12.37 18.32 26.00
CA LYS A 170 -12.78 18.21 27.42
C LYS A 170 -11.90 19.10 28.30
N LYS A 171 -12.46 19.64 29.40
CA LYS A 171 -11.72 20.31 30.48
C LYS A 171 -10.88 19.31 31.32
N VAL A 172 -9.88 18.70 30.70
CA VAL A 172 -8.99 17.70 31.31
C VAL A 172 -7.90 18.39 32.15
N LYS A 173 -7.64 17.86 33.35
CA LYS A 173 -6.42 18.20 34.11
C LYS A 173 -5.30 17.30 33.60
N ARG A 174 -4.16 17.90 33.28
CA ARG A 174 -3.00 17.32 32.59
C ARG A 174 -2.70 15.87 33.02
N PHE A 175 -2.68 14.95 32.05
CA PHE A 175 -2.04 13.64 32.23
C PHE A 175 -0.53 13.84 32.28
N ALA A 176 0.14 13.13 33.19
CA ALA A 176 1.59 12.98 33.19
C ALA A 176 1.90 11.49 33.06
N SER A 177 2.60 11.10 32.00
CA SER A 177 3.08 9.72 31.87
C SER A 177 4.18 9.46 32.91
N LYS A 178 3.97 8.48 33.78
CA LYS A 178 5.04 7.80 34.50
C LYS A 178 4.96 6.31 34.24
N ASN A 179 6.13 5.69 34.13
CA ASN A 179 6.28 4.30 33.75
C ASN A 179 5.77 3.33 34.84
N LEU A 180 5.20 2.22 34.35
CA LEU A 180 5.14 0.87 34.94
C LEU A 180 4.13 0.51 36.05
N CYS A 181 3.49 -0.62 35.77
CA CYS A 181 2.96 -1.68 36.64
C CYS A 181 1.58 -1.55 37.34
N PHE A 182 1.04 -2.75 37.60
CA PHE A 182 -0.34 -3.08 37.94
C PHE A 182 -0.83 -2.60 39.32
N TRP A 183 -2.17 -2.53 39.40
CA TRP A 183 -3.08 -2.38 40.56
C TRP A 183 -3.75 -1.01 40.75
N GLU A 184 -5.03 -1.08 41.12
CA GLU A 184 -5.95 0.05 41.25
C GLU A 184 -5.54 1.03 42.36
N ARG A 185 -5.65 2.35 42.12
CA ARG A 185 -6.52 3.28 42.90
C ARG A 185 -6.44 4.75 42.46
N LYS A 186 -7.45 5.51 42.92
CA LYS A 186 -7.72 6.94 42.65
C LYS A 186 -6.50 7.86 42.89
N LEU A 187 -6.23 8.75 41.93
CA LEU A 187 -5.27 9.84 42.04
C LEU A 187 -5.91 11.17 42.49
N SER A 188 -5.21 11.91 43.34
CA SER A 188 -5.63 13.21 43.90
C SER A 188 -5.01 14.42 43.14
N LEU A 189 -5.29 15.65 43.59
CA LEU A 189 -5.48 16.79 42.69
C LEU A 189 -4.55 18.00 42.91
N GLY A 190 -3.87 18.43 41.83
CA GLY A 190 -3.35 19.80 41.66
C GLY A 190 -4.22 20.65 40.73
N ARG A 191 -4.18 21.99 40.85
CA ARG A 191 -4.91 22.95 40.00
C ARG A 191 -3.94 23.90 39.28
N VAL A 192 -4.07 23.98 37.96
CA VAL A 192 -3.59 25.09 37.09
C VAL A 192 -4.73 25.43 36.10
N GLY A 193 -4.73 26.64 35.54
CA GLY A 193 -5.83 27.24 34.77
C GLY A 193 -6.31 26.46 33.53
N LYS A 194 -7.57 26.69 33.13
CA LYS A 194 -8.27 25.96 32.08
C LYS A 194 -8.61 26.85 30.89
N SER A 195 -8.44 26.34 29.67
CA SER A 195 -9.10 26.85 28.46
C SER A 195 -9.68 25.67 27.67
N SER A 196 -10.83 25.87 27.02
CA SER A 196 -11.37 24.89 26.05
C SER A 196 -10.85 25.26 24.68
N LEU A 197 -10.36 24.28 23.94
CA LEU A 197 -10.07 24.43 22.52
C LEU A 197 -11.30 23.96 21.73
N THR A 198 -11.66 24.72 20.70
CA THR A 198 -12.83 24.47 19.86
C THR A 198 -12.50 24.80 18.42
N ALA A 199 -12.93 23.96 17.48
CA ALA A 199 -12.86 24.24 16.06
C ALA A 199 -14.19 23.89 15.39
N ARG A 200 -14.60 24.68 14.41
CA ARG A 200 -15.75 24.34 13.56
C ARG A 200 -15.34 23.21 12.62
N TYR A 201 -16.24 22.30 12.29
CA TYR A 201 -16.03 21.28 11.27
C TYR A 201 -17.17 21.23 10.28
N TRP A 202 -16.88 20.67 9.11
CA TRP A 202 -17.85 20.35 8.07
C TRP A 202 -17.60 18.93 7.57
N VAL A 203 -18.65 18.12 7.50
CA VAL A 203 -18.68 16.85 6.76
C VAL A 203 -19.59 17.05 5.57
N LEU A 204 -19.01 16.97 4.37
CA LEU A 204 -19.71 17.12 3.11
C LEU A 204 -19.95 15.72 2.52
N PHE A 205 -21.16 15.48 2.02
CA PHE A 205 -21.51 14.29 1.24
C PHE A 205 -22.03 14.72 -0.13
N ASN A 206 -21.46 14.14 -1.18
CA ASN A 206 -21.82 14.46 -2.55
C ASN A 206 -22.01 13.18 -3.38
N GLN A 207 -23.05 13.12 -4.21
CA GLN A 207 -23.21 12.02 -5.15
C GLN A 207 -22.27 12.23 -6.34
N ARG A 208 -21.47 11.22 -6.68
CA ARG A 208 -20.62 11.24 -7.90
C ARG A 208 -21.28 10.56 -9.09
N ASN A 209 -21.96 9.45 -8.85
CA ASN A 209 -22.79 8.70 -9.81
C ASN A 209 -23.85 7.91 -9.01
N ASN A 210 -24.65 7.04 -9.65
CA ASN A 210 -25.69 6.24 -8.98
C ASN A 210 -25.15 5.14 -8.03
N HIS A 211 -23.83 4.98 -7.89
CA HIS A 211 -23.23 3.97 -7.02
C HIS A 211 -22.08 4.47 -6.14
N GLN A 212 -21.82 5.78 -6.09
CA GLN A 212 -20.77 6.37 -5.25
C GLN A 212 -21.21 7.68 -4.59
N VAL A 213 -20.98 7.74 -3.29
CA VAL A 213 -21.01 8.97 -2.50
C VAL A 213 -19.58 9.34 -2.13
N GLU A 214 -19.13 10.51 -2.56
CA GLU A 214 -17.94 11.18 -2.01
C GLU A 214 -18.27 11.73 -0.62
N PHE A 215 -17.34 11.60 0.31
CA PHE A 215 -17.35 12.33 1.58
C PHE A 215 -16.07 13.16 1.74
N GLN A 216 -16.17 14.29 2.44
CA GLN A 216 -15.03 15.11 2.85
C GLN A 216 -15.21 15.65 4.26
N VAL A 217 -14.13 15.67 5.05
CA VAL A 217 -14.09 16.22 6.42
C VAL A 217 -13.07 17.35 6.48
N ARG A 218 -13.51 18.53 6.93
CA ARG A 218 -12.67 19.73 7.11
C ARG A 218 -12.85 20.31 8.50
N PHE A 219 -11.79 20.94 9.00
CA PHE A 219 -11.80 21.73 10.23
C PHE A 219 -11.42 23.17 9.92
N GLY A 220 -12.08 24.11 10.59
CA GLY A 220 -11.71 25.52 10.61
C GLY A 220 -10.62 25.78 11.64
N GLU A 221 -10.27 27.06 11.79
CA GLU A 221 -9.25 27.50 12.75
C GLU A 221 -9.58 27.10 14.19
N LEU A 222 -8.53 26.73 14.93
CA LEU A 222 -8.63 26.38 16.34
C LEU A 222 -8.75 27.63 17.21
N LYS A 223 -9.90 27.81 17.86
CA LYS A 223 -10.17 28.92 18.79
C LYS A 223 -10.01 28.46 20.23
N GLN A 224 -9.43 29.33 21.07
CA GLN A 224 -9.22 29.09 22.49
C GLN A 224 -10.22 29.92 23.31
N LEU A 225 -11.23 29.27 23.92
CA LEU A 225 -12.13 29.96 24.84
C LEU A 225 -11.39 30.30 26.14
N GLN A 226 -11.04 31.58 26.31
CA GLN A 226 -10.74 32.16 27.61
C GLN A 226 -12.03 32.36 28.40
N SER A 227 -12.14 31.78 29.60
CA SER A 227 -13.28 32.08 30.47
C SER A 227 -13.01 33.34 31.28
N SER A 228 -13.38 34.50 30.73
CA SER A 228 -13.49 35.75 31.50
C SER A 228 -14.63 35.63 32.51
N ARG A 229 -14.29 35.25 33.76
CA ARG A 229 -15.16 35.56 34.90
C ARG A 229 -14.78 36.96 35.40
N PRO A 230 -15.67 37.95 35.36
CA PRO A 230 -15.39 39.24 35.99
C PRO A 230 -15.27 39.02 37.50
N TYR A 231 -14.09 39.29 38.04
CA TYR A 231 -13.83 39.19 39.48
C TYR A 231 -14.32 40.49 40.13
N GLN A 232 -15.61 40.55 40.50
CA GLN A 232 -16.12 41.63 41.35
C GLN A 232 -15.39 41.58 42.70
N ARG A 233 -14.45 42.50 42.90
CA ARG A 233 -13.87 42.78 44.22
C ARG A 233 -14.93 43.48 45.06
N PHE A 234 -15.61 42.75 45.93
CA PHE A 234 -16.20 43.37 47.12
C PHE A 234 -15.07 43.79 48.04
N SER A 235 -14.95 45.11 48.27
CA SER A 235 -14.06 45.70 49.26
C SER A 235 -14.84 45.93 50.55
N GLU A 236 -14.81 44.96 51.46
CA GLU A 236 -15.17 45.19 52.86
C GLU A 236 -13.88 45.21 53.69
N GLY A 237 -13.64 46.34 54.36
CA GLY A 237 -12.46 46.53 55.19
C GLY A 237 -12.69 46.04 56.61
N PHE A 238 -11.70 45.35 57.18
CA PHE A 238 -11.56 45.18 58.62
C PHE A 238 -10.12 45.45 59.04
N GLN A 239 -9.95 46.39 59.98
CA GLN A 239 -8.66 46.70 60.61
C GLN A 239 -8.39 45.69 61.75
N GLY A 240 -7.13 45.24 61.91
CA GLY A 240 -6.82 44.18 62.89
C GLY A 240 -5.34 43.91 63.15
N GLN A 241 -4.63 44.88 63.73
CA GLN A 241 -3.39 44.81 64.52
C GLN A 241 -2.33 43.68 64.34
N ARG A 242 -1.11 44.14 64.00
CA ARG A 242 0.24 43.63 64.35
C ARG A 242 0.37 42.45 65.33
N TRP A 243 1.23 41.48 65.01
CA TRP A 243 2.22 40.90 65.96
C TRP A 243 3.60 40.69 65.29
N LYS A 244 4.68 40.72 66.08
CA LYS A 244 6.09 40.78 65.63
C LYS A 244 6.76 39.40 65.51
N GLN A 245 7.82 39.32 64.71
CA GLN A 245 8.77 38.19 64.71
C GLN A 245 9.59 38.10 66.01
N VAL A 246 9.86 36.88 66.49
CA VAL A 246 11.03 36.51 67.31
C VAL A 246 11.48 35.08 66.93
N PRO A 247 12.79 34.78 66.75
CA PRO A 247 13.26 33.49 66.22
C PRO A 247 13.74 32.51 67.31
N LEU A 248 13.77 31.19 67.02
CA LEU A 248 14.35 30.19 67.93
C LEU A 248 15.09 29.01 67.24
N ARG A 249 16.43 29.13 67.29
CA ARG A 249 17.48 28.09 67.42
C ARG A 249 17.39 26.74 66.67
N ARG A 250 18.40 26.53 65.80
CA ARG A 250 18.89 25.21 65.35
C ARG A 250 19.35 24.33 66.53
N ARG A 251 19.14 23.01 66.44
CA ARG A 251 19.98 21.98 67.08
C ARG A 251 20.73 21.19 66.01
N ARG A 252 22.06 21.05 66.15
CA ARG A 252 22.90 20.19 65.31
C ARG A 252 22.81 18.73 65.77
N ARG A 253 22.94 17.79 64.82
CA ARG A 253 23.68 16.54 65.05
C ARG A 253 24.76 16.39 63.97
N VAL A 254 25.91 15.89 64.40
CA VAL A 254 27.11 15.49 63.63
C VAL A 254 26.88 14.01 63.25
N SER A 255 27.40 13.35 62.21
CA SER A 255 28.56 13.54 61.31
C SER A 255 28.13 13.35 59.82
N CYS A 256 28.98 13.24 58.77
CA CYS A 256 30.45 13.16 58.66
C CYS A 256 30.98 13.80 57.35
N PHE A 257 32.22 13.46 56.97
CA PHE A 257 32.98 13.92 55.81
C PHE A 257 32.79 13.08 54.53
N LEU A 258 32.82 13.75 53.36
CA LEU A 258 33.94 13.69 52.40
C LEU A 258 33.93 14.98 51.53
N SER A 259 35.09 15.43 51.07
CA SER A 259 35.30 16.78 50.51
C SER A 259 35.36 16.82 48.96
N PRO A 260 35.34 18.01 48.31
CA PRO A 260 34.93 18.14 46.91
C PRO A 260 36.10 18.19 45.91
N ARG A 261 35.75 18.25 44.62
CA ARG A 261 36.49 19.03 43.62
C ARG A 261 35.54 20.00 42.92
N ASP A 262 35.93 21.26 42.94
CA ASP A 262 35.21 22.36 42.32
C ASP A 262 35.35 22.34 40.80
N PHE A 263 34.30 22.78 40.10
CA PHE A 263 34.45 23.52 38.85
C PHE A 263 33.50 24.71 38.87
N LEU A 264 34.06 25.90 39.03
CA LEU A 264 33.39 27.13 38.62
C LEU A 264 33.23 27.09 37.10
N VAL A 265 32.01 27.29 36.62
CA VAL A 265 31.75 27.79 35.26
C VAL A 265 30.95 29.07 35.43
N LEU A 266 31.45 30.16 34.83
CA LEU A 266 30.81 31.47 34.93
C LEU A 266 29.44 31.44 34.25
N SER A 267 28.42 31.95 34.94
CA SER A 267 27.18 32.37 34.32
C SER A 267 27.43 33.68 33.56
N SER A 268 27.31 33.63 32.23
CA SER A 268 27.05 34.83 31.43
C SER A 268 25.55 35.07 31.42
N ASP A 269 25.12 36.22 31.94
CA ASP A 269 23.73 36.65 31.91
C ASP A 269 23.33 37.00 30.46
N ASP A 270 22.54 36.13 29.82
CA ASP A 270 21.90 36.35 28.51
C ASP A 270 20.48 35.70 28.47
N ASP A 271 19.86 35.54 29.64
CA ASP A 271 18.58 34.80 29.83
C ASP A 271 17.36 35.74 30.01
N GLU A 272 17.42 36.96 29.44
CA GLU A 272 16.32 37.93 29.40
C GLU A 272 16.06 38.43 27.96
N ASN A 273 15.49 37.59 27.09
CA ASN A 273 14.64 37.99 25.93
C ASN A 273 14.01 36.80 25.13
N GLU A 274 13.48 35.76 25.80
CA GLU A 274 12.73 34.67 25.12
C GLU A 274 11.18 34.77 25.24
N GLU A 275 10.60 35.84 25.82
CA GLU A 275 9.13 35.95 25.97
C GLU A 275 8.37 36.47 24.72
N GLU A 276 9.03 36.94 23.65
CA GLU A 276 8.38 37.41 22.41
C GLU A 276 8.51 36.46 21.19
N LYS A 277 8.15 35.17 21.36
CA LYS A 277 7.80 34.26 20.23
C LYS A 277 6.50 33.47 20.45
N ALA A 278 5.52 34.09 21.10
CA ALA A 278 4.18 33.55 21.29
C ALA A 278 3.23 33.98 20.16
N ASP A 279 3.19 33.22 19.05
CA ASP A 279 1.95 32.83 18.34
C ASP A 279 2.24 31.99 17.08
N LYS A 280 2.65 30.73 17.29
CA LYS A 280 2.50 29.70 16.25
C LYS A 280 1.06 29.17 16.28
N VAL A 281 0.32 29.40 15.20
CA VAL A 281 -1.04 28.89 14.99
C VAL A 281 -1.09 27.39 15.32
N LYS A 282 -1.99 27.01 16.23
CA LYS A 282 -2.16 25.64 16.71
C LYS A 282 -3.05 24.84 15.75
N GLU A 283 -2.46 24.33 14.69
CA GLU A 283 -3.16 23.50 13.70
C GLU A 283 -3.38 22.05 14.19
N PHE A 284 -4.45 21.43 13.70
CA PHE A 284 -4.58 19.97 13.73
C PHE A 284 -3.62 19.33 12.72
N ASN A 285 -3.09 18.16 13.06
CA ASN A 285 -2.36 17.30 12.13
C ASN A 285 -2.81 15.84 12.18
N ARG A 286 -3.91 15.56 12.89
CA ARG A 286 -4.61 14.27 12.88
C ARG A 286 -6.11 14.51 12.72
N VAL A 287 -6.72 13.78 11.79
CA VAL A 287 -8.18 13.63 11.68
C VAL A 287 -8.55 12.17 11.95
N PHE A 288 -9.66 11.96 12.64
CA PHE A 288 -10.22 10.64 12.91
C PHE A 288 -11.64 10.56 12.37
N ILE A 289 -11.94 9.48 11.65
CA ILE A 289 -13.30 9.09 11.26
C ILE A 289 -13.63 7.80 12.00
N THR A 290 -14.67 7.80 12.83
CA THR A 290 -15.15 6.62 13.58
C THR A 290 -16.53 6.23 13.11
N TYR A 291 -16.77 4.94 12.84
CA TYR A 291 -18.07 4.43 12.39
C TYR A 291 -18.31 3.00 12.86
N SER A 292 -19.57 2.58 12.84
CA SER A 292 -20.00 1.25 13.29
C SER A 292 -19.50 0.14 12.36
N SER A 293 -19.08 -0.98 12.95
CA SER A 293 -18.80 -2.25 12.25
C SER A 293 -19.42 -3.40 13.02
N GLU A 294 -19.80 -4.48 12.33
CA GLU A 294 -20.34 -5.66 13.01
C GLU A 294 -19.22 -6.58 13.51
N ARG A 295 -19.50 -7.37 14.56
CA ARG A 295 -18.51 -8.25 15.20
C ARG A 295 -17.99 -9.34 14.26
N ASP A 296 -18.84 -9.79 13.35
CA ASP A 296 -18.60 -10.79 12.31
C ASP A 296 -18.30 -10.17 10.92
N GLU A 297 -18.15 -8.84 10.86
CA GLU A 297 -17.71 -8.16 9.64
C GLU A 297 -16.22 -8.39 9.39
N LYS A 298 -15.92 -8.98 8.23
CA LYS A 298 -14.59 -9.34 7.76
C LYS A 298 -14.14 -8.33 6.72
N PHE A 299 -12.88 -7.90 6.76
CA PHE A 299 -12.34 -6.81 5.93
C PHE A 299 -11.30 -7.34 4.94
N TYR A 300 -11.42 -6.95 3.67
CA TYR A 300 -10.56 -7.38 2.56
C TYR A 300 -10.09 -6.17 1.74
N GLY A 301 -8.87 -6.23 1.21
CA GLY A 301 -8.26 -5.19 0.38
C GLY A 301 -6.92 -4.71 0.94
N PHE A 302 -6.78 -3.40 1.12
CA PHE A 302 -5.59 -2.70 1.62
C PHE A 302 -4.35 -2.72 0.72
N GLY A 303 -4.53 -3.02 -0.57
CA GLY A 303 -3.45 -3.12 -1.55
C GLY A 303 -2.90 -4.54 -1.65
N GLU A 304 -1.64 -4.66 -2.03
CA GLU A 304 -0.91 -5.92 -2.02
C GLU A 304 -0.41 -6.23 -0.60
N GLN A 305 -0.86 -7.34 -0.04
CA GLN A 305 -0.68 -7.71 1.36
C GLN A 305 -0.24 -9.17 1.46
N PHE A 306 0.83 -9.43 2.21
CA PHE A 306 1.60 -10.67 2.08
C PHE A 306 1.44 -11.66 3.26
N SER A 307 0.78 -11.25 4.34
CA SER A 307 0.63 -12.05 5.57
C SER A 307 -0.82 -12.41 5.90
N HIS A 308 -1.78 -11.60 5.45
CA HIS A 308 -3.18 -11.68 5.83
C HIS A 308 -4.07 -11.31 4.64
N MET A 309 -5.17 -12.05 4.47
CA MET A 309 -6.28 -11.68 3.57
C MET A 309 -7.41 -10.94 4.29
N GLU A 310 -7.59 -11.21 5.58
CA GLU A 310 -8.67 -10.70 6.42
C GLU A 310 -8.08 -9.78 7.49
N PHE A 311 -8.68 -8.60 7.72
CA PHE A 311 -8.10 -7.53 8.55
C PHE A 311 -8.86 -7.11 9.82
N LYS A 312 -10.02 -7.71 10.15
CA LYS A 312 -10.67 -7.50 11.46
C LYS A 312 -9.72 -7.91 12.59
N GLY A 313 -9.77 -7.17 13.69
CA GLY A 313 -8.84 -7.31 14.82
C GLY A 313 -7.44 -6.73 14.58
N LYS A 314 -7.18 -6.06 13.44
CA LYS A 314 -5.85 -5.57 13.06
C LYS A 314 -5.83 -4.05 12.87
N ARG A 315 -4.63 -3.48 12.85
CA ARG A 315 -4.39 -2.05 12.66
C ARG A 315 -3.50 -1.88 11.44
N VAL A 316 -4.07 -1.40 10.33
CA VAL A 316 -3.44 -1.45 9.00
C VAL A 316 -2.85 -0.08 8.63
N PRO A 317 -1.52 0.11 8.67
CA PRO A 317 -0.87 1.33 8.20
C PRO A 317 -0.85 1.38 6.66
N ILE A 318 -1.12 2.55 6.09
CA ILE A 318 -1.07 2.81 4.65
C ILE A 318 0.13 3.70 4.35
N LEU A 319 1.29 3.06 4.23
CA LEU A 319 2.58 3.66 3.89
C LEU A 319 3.31 2.74 2.92
N VAL A 320 3.60 3.26 1.72
CA VAL A 320 4.52 2.60 0.77
C VAL A 320 5.86 2.39 1.47
N GLN A 321 6.51 1.23 1.33
CA GLN A 321 7.86 1.02 1.86
C GLN A 321 8.47 -0.28 1.33
N GLU A 322 9.73 -0.53 1.66
CA GLU A 322 10.31 -1.87 1.52
C GLU A 322 9.46 -2.93 2.23
N GLN A 323 9.08 -3.97 1.50
CA GLN A 323 8.26 -5.09 1.98
C GLN A 323 8.89 -5.81 3.18
N GLY A 324 10.22 -5.83 3.26
CA GLY A 324 11.01 -6.36 4.36
C GLY A 324 11.29 -7.87 4.29
N ILE A 325 12.36 -8.29 4.96
CA ILE A 325 12.94 -9.63 4.85
C ILE A 325 12.45 -10.55 5.98
N GLY A 326 11.68 -11.58 5.63
CA GLY A 326 11.06 -12.54 6.53
C GLY A 326 9.76 -12.05 7.17
N ARG A 327 9.59 -10.74 7.37
CA ARG A 327 8.31 -10.08 7.71
C ARG A 327 7.64 -10.62 8.98
N GLY A 328 8.44 -11.12 9.92
CA GLY A 328 8.01 -11.77 11.16
C GLY A 328 8.50 -13.22 11.27
N ASP A 329 8.82 -13.87 10.16
CA ASP A 329 9.32 -15.25 10.15
C ASP A 329 10.73 -15.33 10.76
N GLN A 330 10.87 -16.10 11.84
CA GLN A 330 12.12 -16.26 12.56
C GLN A 330 12.87 -17.54 12.11
N PRO A 331 14.22 -17.55 12.17
CA PRO A 331 15.12 -16.50 12.67
C PRO A 331 15.53 -15.44 11.61
N ILE A 332 14.91 -15.43 10.43
CA ILE A 332 15.41 -14.61 9.31
C ILE A 332 15.13 -13.11 9.49
N THR A 333 13.95 -12.73 9.99
CA THR A 333 13.66 -11.32 10.34
C THR A 333 14.60 -10.79 11.43
N PHE A 334 14.95 -11.60 12.45
CA PHE A 334 15.98 -11.25 13.42
C PHE A 334 17.34 -10.98 12.76
N ALA A 335 17.78 -11.86 11.86
CA ALA A 335 19.07 -11.74 11.19
C ALA A 335 19.12 -10.51 10.25
N ALA A 336 18.03 -10.24 9.52
CA ALA A 336 17.88 -9.03 8.71
C ALA A 336 17.99 -7.76 9.58
N ASN A 337 17.20 -7.67 10.65
CA ASN A 337 17.21 -6.52 11.56
C ASN A 337 18.57 -6.29 12.26
N LEU A 338 19.34 -7.36 12.50
CA LEU A 338 20.69 -7.27 13.05
C LEU A 338 21.66 -6.59 12.07
N VAL A 339 21.61 -6.97 10.79
CA VAL A 339 22.53 -6.47 9.75
C VAL A 339 22.11 -5.09 9.23
N SER A 340 20.80 -4.84 9.10
CA SER A 340 20.26 -3.53 8.72
C SER A 340 18.99 -3.28 9.53
N TYR A 341 19.03 -2.28 10.42
CA TYR A 341 17.92 -1.93 11.31
C TYR A 341 16.58 -1.87 10.57
N ARG A 342 15.59 -2.63 11.03
CA ARG A 342 14.23 -2.76 10.45
C ARG A 342 14.11 -3.32 9.03
N SER A 343 15.19 -3.73 8.37
CA SER A 343 15.11 -4.40 7.06
C SER A 343 14.32 -5.71 7.07
N GLY A 344 14.03 -6.29 8.23
CA GLY A 344 13.18 -7.47 8.35
C GLY A 344 11.67 -7.22 8.16
N GLY A 345 11.23 -5.95 8.16
CA GLY A 345 9.80 -5.59 8.04
C GLY A 345 8.91 -6.15 9.15
N ASP A 346 7.60 -6.13 8.90
CA ASP A 346 6.57 -6.81 9.70
C ASP A 346 5.42 -7.30 8.80
N TRP A 347 4.34 -7.80 9.40
CA TRP A 347 3.23 -8.38 8.65
C TRP A 347 2.56 -7.39 7.67
N SER A 348 2.66 -6.08 7.94
CA SER A 348 1.98 -4.98 7.25
C SER A 348 2.84 -4.22 6.22
N THR A 349 4.16 -4.45 6.20
CA THR A 349 5.07 -3.75 5.28
C THR A 349 4.90 -4.25 3.83
N THR A 350 4.72 -3.33 2.88
CA THR A 350 4.42 -3.64 1.47
C THR A 350 4.83 -2.51 0.52
N TYR A 351 5.19 -2.87 -0.71
CA TYR A 351 5.48 -1.97 -1.83
C TYR A 351 4.23 -1.26 -2.38
N ALA A 352 3.04 -1.87 -2.25
CA ALA A 352 1.82 -1.42 -2.92
C ALA A 352 0.58 -1.40 -2.01
N PRO A 353 0.58 -0.64 -0.90
CA PRO A 353 -0.61 -0.46 -0.07
C PRO A 353 -1.66 0.41 -0.78
N SER A 354 -2.93 0.22 -0.43
CA SER A 354 -4.03 1.07 -0.93
C SER A 354 -5.02 1.38 0.19
N PRO A 355 -5.48 2.63 0.38
CA PRO A 355 -6.46 2.98 1.39
C PRO A 355 -7.89 2.60 0.95
N PHE A 356 -8.09 1.38 0.45
CA PHE A 356 -9.34 0.80 -0.04
C PHE A 356 -9.64 -0.50 0.70
N TYR A 357 -10.92 -0.73 1.04
CA TYR A 357 -11.39 -2.03 1.48
C TYR A 357 -12.83 -2.33 1.03
N MET A 358 -13.20 -3.61 1.07
CA MET A 358 -14.57 -4.11 1.03
C MET A 358 -14.81 -5.11 2.17
N THR A 359 -16.07 -5.36 2.55
CA THR A 359 -16.41 -6.24 3.69
C THR A 359 -17.37 -7.37 3.36
N SER A 360 -17.40 -8.41 4.21
CA SER A 360 -18.39 -9.50 4.13
C SER A 360 -19.85 -9.02 4.25
N LYS A 361 -20.08 -7.85 4.88
CA LYS A 361 -21.39 -7.20 4.98
C LYS A 361 -21.74 -6.34 3.75
N MET A 362 -20.95 -6.48 2.68
CA MET A 362 -21.05 -5.71 1.44
C MET A 362 -21.03 -4.19 1.70
N ARG A 363 -20.09 -3.72 2.52
CA ARG A 363 -19.69 -2.31 2.60
C ARG A 363 -18.38 -2.13 1.85
N CYS A 364 -18.16 -0.95 1.28
CA CYS A 364 -16.92 -0.61 0.59
C CYS A 364 -16.62 0.88 0.72
N LEU A 365 -15.38 1.19 1.08
CA LEU A 365 -14.89 2.56 1.29
C LEU A 365 -13.44 2.67 0.85
N TYR A 366 -13.06 3.82 0.29
CA TYR A 366 -11.67 4.19 0.11
C TYR A 366 -11.41 5.67 0.38
N LEU A 367 -10.16 6.03 0.70
CA LEU A 367 -9.72 7.42 0.87
C LEU A 367 -9.13 7.99 -0.42
N GLU A 368 -9.40 9.27 -0.67
CA GLU A 368 -8.74 10.05 -1.73
C GLU A 368 -7.56 10.85 -1.12
N GLY A 369 -6.53 11.11 -1.93
CA GLY A 369 -5.25 11.67 -1.47
C GLY A 369 -4.20 10.61 -1.11
N TYR A 370 -3.10 11.07 -0.51
CA TYR A 370 -1.86 10.28 -0.30
C TYR A 370 -1.31 10.36 1.14
N ASN A 371 -1.97 11.09 2.02
CA ASN A 371 -1.56 11.24 3.42
C ASN A 371 -1.40 9.86 4.08
N PHE A 372 -0.34 9.70 4.88
CA PHE A 372 -0.19 8.50 5.72
C PHE A 372 -1.46 8.34 6.58
N SER A 373 -2.03 7.14 6.54
CA SER A 373 -3.25 6.82 7.28
C SER A 373 -3.15 5.46 7.93
N VAL A 374 -3.97 5.24 8.95
CA VAL A 374 -4.07 3.96 9.63
C VAL A 374 -5.54 3.59 9.82
N PHE A 375 -5.91 2.40 9.37
CA PHE A 375 -7.23 1.82 9.57
C PHE A 375 -7.18 0.93 10.81
N ASP A 376 -7.78 1.41 11.89
CA ASP A 376 -7.87 0.67 13.15
C ASP A 376 -9.17 -0.16 13.16
N LEU A 377 -9.02 -1.47 12.99
CA LEU A 377 -10.08 -2.48 12.94
C LEU A 377 -10.02 -3.40 14.18
N THR A 378 -9.29 -2.98 15.23
CA THR A 378 -9.02 -3.82 16.42
C THR A 378 -10.26 -4.05 17.26
N GLU A 379 -11.15 -3.06 17.35
CA GLU A 379 -12.40 -3.15 18.10
C GLU A 379 -13.52 -3.84 17.31
N LEU A 380 -14.39 -4.54 18.04
CA LEU A 380 -15.38 -5.42 17.44
C LEU A 380 -16.59 -4.68 16.86
N ASP A 381 -16.98 -3.54 17.43
CA ASP A 381 -18.19 -2.78 17.10
C ASP A 381 -17.95 -1.57 16.18
N ARG A 382 -16.70 -1.33 15.76
CA ARG A 382 -16.29 -0.08 15.11
C ARG A 382 -15.09 -0.22 14.18
N VAL A 383 -14.89 0.83 13.38
CA VAL A 383 -13.64 1.16 12.69
C VAL A 383 -13.26 2.59 13.05
N GLN A 384 -11.97 2.85 13.26
CA GLN A 384 -11.43 4.21 13.32
C GLN A 384 -10.33 4.42 12.28
N ILE A 385 -10.53 5.37 11.37
CA ILE A 385 -9.52 5.77 10.37
C ILE A 385 -8.78 6.99 10.92
N GLN A 386 -7.49 6.86 11.20
CA GLN A 386 -6.57 7.96 11.52
C GLN A 386 -5.91 8.46 10.23
N VAL A 387 -5.96 9.76 9.94
CA VAL A 387 -5.26 10.40 8.81
C VAL A 387 -4.27 11.44 9.31
N HIS A 388 -3.04 11.41 8.80
CA HIS A 388 -1.99 12.39 9.11
C HIS A 388 -2.17 13.63 8.23
N GLY A 389 -3.00 14.55 8.71
CA GLY A 389 -3.36 15.79 8.04
C GLY A 389 -4.40 16.57 8.84
N ASN A 390 -4.89 17.67 8.25
CA ASN A 390 -6.02 18.47 8.72
C ASN A 390 -7.31 18.24 7.90
N PHE A 391 -7.23 17.37 6.90
CA PHE A 391 -8.27 17.05 5.92
C PHE A 391 -8.31 15.54 5.66
N VAL A 392 -9.49 15.03 5.29
CA VAL A 392 -9.65 13.70 4.71
C VAL A 392 -10.84 13.71 3.74
N GLY A 393 -10.65 13.08 2.58
CA GLY A 393 -11.70 12.81 1.60
C GLY A 393 -11.71 11.33 1.23
N GLY A 394 -12.80 10.86 0.63
CA GLY A 394 -12.95 9.48 0.22
C GLY A 394 -14.29 9.20 -0.42
N ARG A 395 -14.55 7.93 -0.76
CA ARG A 395 -15.85 7.49 -1.29
C ARG A 395 -16.39 6.27 -0.56
N ILE A 396 -17.71 6.24 -0.46
CA ILE A 396 -18.52 5.09 -0.04
C ILE A 396 -19.17 4.52 -1.31
N LEU A 397 -19.00 3.22 -1.54
CA LEU A 397 -19.49 2.53 -2.73
C LEU A 397 -20.76 1.72 -2.41
N LYS A 398 -21.73 1.79 -3.33
CA LYS A 398 -22.85 0.84 -3.41
C LYS A 398 -22.39 -0.37 -4.23
N GLY A 399 -22.85 -1.56 -3.88
CA GLY A 399 -22.60 -2.82 -4.59
C GLY A 399 -23.44 -3.95 -4.00
N SER A 400 -23.60 -5.05 -4.71
CA SER A 400 -24.27 -6.28 -4.26
C SER A 400 -23.32 -7.48 -4.20
N SER A 401 -22.15 -7.38 -4.82
CA SER A 401 -21.09 -8.39 -4.79
C SER A 401 -19.69 -7.76 -4.75
N PRO A 402 -18.65 -8.52 -4.35
CA PRO A 402 -17.25 -8.09 -4.47
C PRO A 402 -16.80 -7.75 -5.90
N VAL A 403 -17.30 -8.48 -6.91
CA VAL A 403 -17.08 -8.20 -8.35
C VAL A 403 -17.49 -6.76 -8.68
N GLU A 404 -18.72 -6.39 -8.32
CA GLU A 404 -19.30 -5.07 -8.58
C GLU A 404 -18.57 -3.95 -7.82
N PHE A 405 -17.96 -4.24 -6.66
CA PHE A 405 -17.09 -3.28 -5.97
C PHE A 405 -15.77 -3.05 -6.72
N ILE A 406 -15.10 -4.10 -7.19
CA ILE A 406 -13.86 -3.97 -7.99
C ILE A 406 -14.14 -3.23 -9.30
N GLU A 407 -15.25 -3.55 -9.98
CA GLU A 407 -15.67 -2.85 -11.18
C GLU A 407 -15.83 -1.35 -10.92
N ARG A 408 -16.64 -0.96 -9.93
CA ARG A 408 -16.93 0.46 -9.63
C ARG A 408 -15.75 1.23 -9.06
N TYR A 409 -14.86 0.55 -8.34
CA TYR A 409 -13.64 1.14 -7.81
C TYR A 409 -12.66 1.43 -8.96
N THR A 410 -12.36 0.43 -9.79
CA THR A 410 -11.43 0.55 -10.93
C THR A 410 -11.96 1.46 -12.04
N GLU A 411 -13.29 1.59 -12.20
CA GLU A 411 -13.90 2.61 -13.06
C GLU A 411 -13.45 4.03 -12.67
N THR A 412 -13.27 4.29 -11.37
CA THR A 412 -12.87 5.62 -10.86
C THR A 412 -11.37 5.81 -10.81
N ILE A 413 -10.62 4.83 -10.30
CA ILE A 413 -9.16 4.97 -10.18
C ILE A 413 -8.44 4.77 -11.53
N GLY A 414 -9.06 4.06 -12.46
CA GLY A 414 -8.49 3.62 -13.74
C GLY A 414 -8.21 2.11 -13.80
N ARG A 415 -8.17 1.57 -15.02
CA ARG A 415 -7.92 0.15 -15.32
C ARG A 415 -6.64 0.01 -16.18
N PRO A 416 -5.91 -1.12 -16.08
CA PRO A 416 -4.73 -1.35 -16.89
C PRO A 416 -5.10 -1.60 -18.36
N PRO A 417 -4.23 -1.23 -19.32
CA PRO A 417 -4.45 -1.49 -20.74
C PRO A 417 -4.33 -3.00 -21.02
N VAL A 418 -4.87 -3.44 -22.15
CA VAL A 418 -4.70 -4.84 -22.59
C VAL A 418 -3.20 -5.08 -22.80
N LEU A 419 -2.65 -6.11 -22.14
CA LEU A 419 -1.24 -6.47 -22.27
C LEU A 419 -0.92 -6.91 -23.71
N PRO A 420 0.26 -6.56 -24.26
CA PRO A 420 0.68 -7.04 -25.57
C PRO A 420 0.63 -8.57 -25.68
N ASN A 421 0.10 -9.10 -26.78
CA ASN A 421 -0.09 -10.56 -26.95
C ASN A 421 1.20 -11.37 -26.70
N TRP A 422 2.37 -10.82 -27.05
CA TRP A 422 3.66 -11.48 -26.89
C TRP A 422 4.04 -11.72 -25.42
N ILE A 423 3.83 -10.77 -24.50
CA ILE A 423 4.27 -10.90 -23.08
C ILE A 423 3.56 -12.06 -22.38
N ILE A 424 2.32 -12.35 -22.82
CA ILE A 424 1.45 -13.40 -22.28
C ILE A 424 1.48 -14.71 -23.10
N ASN A 425 2.31 -14.81 -24.15
CA ASN A 425 2.35 -15.95 -25.08
C ASN A 425 3.22 -17.13 -24.62
N GLY A 426 4.26 -16.86 -23.82
CA GLY A 426 5.27 -17.84 -23.42
C GLY A 426 6.02 -17.40 -22.16
N ALA A 427 7.10 -18.12 -21.85
CA ALA A 427 7.97 -17.84 -20.73
C ALA A 427 8.87 -16.63 -20.98
N ILE A 428 9.07 -15.81 -19.95
CA ILE A 428 10.07 -14.75 -19.91
C ILE A 428 11.29 -15.26 -19.15
N ILE A 429 12.42 -15.34 -19.85
CA ILE A 429 13.67 -15.84 -19.31
C ILE A 429 14.41 -14.68 -18.64
N GLY A 430 14.13 -14.47 -17.36
CA GLY A 430 14.94 -13.58 -16.52
C GLY A 430 16.26 -14.24 -16.17
N MET A 431 17.34 -13.70 -16.73
CA MET A 431 18.70 -14.20 -16.53
C MET A 431 19.75 -13.09 -16.69
N GLN A 432 21.01 -13.42 -16.42
CA GLN A 432 22.15 -12.52 -16.51
C GLN A 432 23.37 -13.23 -17.11
N GLY A 433 24.46 -12.49 -17.31
CA GLY A 433 25.77 -13.05 -17.64
C GLY A 433 26.31 -12.73 -19.03
N GLY A 434 25.70 -11.78 -19.75
CA GLY A 434 26.20 -11.31 -21.03
C GLY A 434 25.80 -12.19 -22.22
N THR A 435 26.20 -11.78 -23.43
CA THR A 435 25.73 -12.36 -24.70
C THR A 435 25.95 -13.88 -24.80
N GLU A 436 27.12 -14.38 -24.41
CA GLU A 436 27.46 -15.81 -24.53
C GLU A 436 26.60 -16.69 -23.61
N ALA A 437 26.40 -16.27 -22.36
CA ALA A 437 25.58 -17.00 -21.40
C ALA A 437 24.12 -17.07 -21.88
N VAL A 438 23.59 -15.96 -22.39
CA VAL A 438 22.24 -15.84 -22.95
C VAL A 438 22.06 -16.73 -24.18
N ARG A 439 22.99 -16.69 -25.15
CA ARG A 439 22.93 -17.55 -26.35
C ARG A 439 22.97 -19.04 -26.00
N ARG A 440 23.84 -19.45 -25.07
CA ARG A 440 23.92 -20.85 -24.59
C ARG A 440 22.60 -21.34 -23.97
N VAL A 441 21.92 -20.52 -23.16
CA VAL A 441 20.61 -20.88 -22.58
C VAL A 441 19.52 -20.89 -23.66
N TRP A 442 19.56 -19.96 -24.62
CA TRP A 442 18.65 -19.95 -25.77
C TRP A 442 18.76 -21.23 -26.62
N ASP A 443 19.97 -21.72 -26.88
CA ASP A 443 20.18 -22.97 -27.63
C ASP A 443 19.57 -24.19 -26.92
N GLN A 444 19.68 -24.26 -25.59
CA GLN A 444 19.03 -25.30 -24.79
C GLN A 444 17.49 -25.18 -24.82
N LEU A 445 16.95 -23.96 -24.79
CA LEU A 445 15.51 -23.71 -24.82
C LEU A 445 14.87 -24.10 -26.16
N LYS A 446 15.54 -23.77 -27.27
CA LYS A 446 15.18 -24.27 -28.62
C LYS A 446 15.16 -25.80 -28.66
N ALA A 447 16.22 -26.45 -28.16
CA ALA A 447 16.37 -27.91 -28.22
C ALA A 447 15.30 -28.71 -27.43
N HIS A 448 14.49 -28.05 -26.58
CA HIS A 448 13.40 -28.68 -25.82
C HIS A 448 12.00 -28.13 -26.20
N ASP A 449 11.90 -27.39 -27.31
CA ASP A 449 10.69 -26.70 -27.79
C ASP A 449 10.01 -25.86 -26.70
N VAL A 450 10.79 -25.14 -25.90
CA VAL A 450 10.23 -24.32 -24.81
C VAL A 450 9.53 -23.09 -25.39
N PRO A 451 8.25 -22.84 -25.05
CA PRO A 451 7.59 -21.60 -25.42
C PRO A 451 8.24 -20.41 -24.70
N VAL A 452 9.05 -19.64 -25.42
CA VAL A 452 9.68 -18.40 -24.93
C VAL A 452 9.04 -17.20 -25.62
N SER A 453 8.71 -16.16 -24.85
CA SER A 453 8.23 -14.86 -25.36
C SER A 453 9.33 -13.80 -25.33
N ALA A 454 10.17 -13.81 -24.30
CA ALA A 454 11.23 -12.81 -24.13
C ALA A 454 12.39 -13.32 -23.28
N PHE A 455 13.55 -12.66 -23.42
CA PHE A 455 14.61 -12.66 -22.42
C PHE A 455 14.58 -11.34 -21.66
N TRP A 456 14.59 -11.40 -20.33
CA TRP A 456 14.71 -10.24 -19.45
C TRP A 456 16.12 -10.19 -18.86
N LEU A 457 16.88 -9.18 -19.26
CA LEU A 457 18.32 -9.05 -19.03
C LEU A 457 18.57 -7.83 -18.16
N GLN A 458 18.36 -7.96 -16.84
CA GLN A 458 18.52 -6.82 -15.93
C GLN A 458 19.93 -6.24 -15.91
N ASP A 459 20.94 -7.04 -16.22
CA ASP A 459 22.34 -6.64 -16.28
C ASP A 459 22.79 -6.09 -17.62
N TRP A 460 21.85 -5.68 -18.49
CA TRP A 460 22.14 -4.99 -19.76
C TRP A 460 23.03 -3.74 -19.58
N VAL A 461 22.96 -3.09 -18.42
CA VAL A 461 23.81 -1.96 -17.95
C VAL A 461 25.21 -2.36 -17.44
N GLY A 462 25.52 -3.65 -17.42
CA GLY A 462 26.73 -4.20 -16.81
C GLY A 462 26.65 -4.30 -15.28
N LYS A 463 27.70 -4.87 -14.68
CA LYS A 463 27.75 -5.14 -13.23
C LYS A 463 29.01 -4.56 -12.57
N ARG A 464 28.93 -4.38 -11.25
CA ARG A 464 30.05 -4.14 -10.34
C ARG A 464 30.04 -5.12 -9.17
N LYS A 465 31.19 -5.37 -8.56
CA LYS A 465 31.31 -6.14 -7.31
C LYS A 465 31.24 -5.18 -6.12
N THR A 466 30.47 -5.56 -5.11
CA THR A 466 30.29 -4.82 -3.84
C THR A 466 30.41 -5.79 -2.67
N ILE A 467 30.47 -5.27 -1.44
CA ILE A 467 30.60 -6.10 -0.22
C ILE A 467 29.45 -7.11 -0.08
N ILE A 468 28.25 -6.80 -0.59
CA ILE A 468 27.08 -7.68 -0.52
C ILE A 468 26.91 -8.62 -1.73
N GLY A 469 27.76 -8.49 -2.77
CA GLY A 469 27.71 -9.29 -3.99
C GLY A 469 27.79 -8.46 -5.26
N SER A 470 27.39 -9.05 -6.38
CA SER A 470 27.31 -8.35 -7.67
C SER A 470 26.08 -7.43 -7.69
N GLN A 471 26.25 -6.22 -8.20
CA GLN A 471 25.21 -5.19 -8.29
C GLN A 471 25.23 -4.54 -9.68
N LEU A 472 24.09 -4.00 -10.10
CA LEU A 472 23.96 -3.32 -11.40
C LEU A 472 24.61 -1.94 -11.37
N TRP A 473 25.03 -1.45 -12.53
CA TRP A 473 25.30 -0.02 -12.73
C TRP A 473 24.00 0.72 -13.02
N TRP A 474 23.53 1.57 -12.12
CA TRP A 474 22.31 2.36 -12.33
C TRP A 474 22.60 3.59 -13.22
N ASN A 475 22.90 3.29 -14.48
CA ASN A 475 23.14 4.20 -15.58
C ASN A 475 22.61 3.49 -16.85
N TRP A 476 21.43 3.90 -17.30
CA TRP A 476 20.56 3.17 -18.21
C TRP A 476 21.01 3.22 -19.69
N GLU A 477 22.18 2.64 -19.97
CA GLU A 477 22.72 2.43 -21.32
C GLU A 477 23.23 0.98 -21.48
N VAL A 478 23.28 0.47 -22.72
CA VAL A 478 23.83 -0.86 -22.99
C VAL A 478 25.32 -0.90 -22.65
N ASP A 479 25.74 -1.82 -21.79
CA ASP A 479 27.14 -2.14 -21.59
C ASP A 479 27.63 -3.05 -22.73
N THR A 480 28.23 -2.44 -23.75
CA THR A 480 28.69 -3.12 -24.97
C THR A 480 29.88 -4.05 -24.76
N THR A 481 30.49 -4.05 -23.56
CA THR A 481 31.56 -4.99 -23.19
C THR A 481 30.96 -6.26 -22.60
N HIS A 482 29.98 -6.10 -21.70
CA HIS A 482 29.26 -7.21 -21.08
C HIS A 482 28.27 -7.88 -22.06
N TYR A 483 27.64 -7.07 -22.92
CA TYR A 483 26.80 -7.52 -24.02
C TYR A 483 27.39 -7.14 -25.39
N ALA A 484 28.57 -7.69 -25.68
CA ALA A 484 29.17 -7.62 -27.00
C ALA A 484 28.21 -8.18 -28.07
N GLY A 485 28.01 -7.46 -29.17
CA GLY A 485 27.06 -7.83 -30.22
C GLY A 485 25.58 -7.72 -29.81
N TRP A 486 25.22 -6.72 -28.99
CA TRP A 486 23.84 -6.51 -28.54
C TRP A 486 22.82 -6.38 -29.68
N ARG A 487 23.15 -5.64 -30.74
CA ARG A 487 22.22 -5.43 -31.87
C ARG A 487 21.94 -6.73 -32.62
N GLU A 488 22.97 -7.55 -32.80
CA GLU A 488 22.92 -8.86 -33.39
C GLU A 488 22.13 -9.85 -32.51
N LEU A 489 22.33 -9.80 -31.19
CA LEU A 489 21.55 -10.60 -30.22
C LEU A 489 20.05 -10.25 -30.27
N VAL A 490 19.71 -8.97 -30.26
CA VAL A 490 18.31 -8.50 -30.36
C VAL A 490 17.70 -8.87 -31.72
N HIS A 491 18.44 -8.71 -32.81
CA HIS A 491 18.00 -9.09 -34.15
C HIS A 491 17.71 -10.59 -34.25
N ASP A 492 18.62 -11.44 -33.78
CA ASP A 492 18.46 -12.89 -33.79
C ASP A 492 17.24 -13.35 -32.98
N PHE A 493 17.00 -12.71 -31.84
CA PHE A 493 15.81 -12.99 -31.01
C PHE A 493 14.52 -12.53 -31.71
N ARG A 494 14.50 -11.32 -32.29
CA ARG A 494 13.34 -10.81 -33.05
C ARG A 494 13.01 -11.71 -34.24
N ALA A 495 14.00 -12.23 -34.95
CA ALA A 495 13.83 -13.20 -36.04
C ALA A 495 13.21 -14.54 -35.59
N ASN A 496 13.25 -14.87 -34.29
CA ASN A 496 12.61 -16.03 -33.67
C ASN A 496 11.32 -15.64 -32.90
N ASN A 497 10.77 -14.45 -33.14
CA ASN A 497 9.63 -13.84 -32.43
C ASN A 497 9.82 -13.64 -30.91
N ILE A 498 11.07 -13.54 -30.45
CA ILE A 498 11.43 -13.32 -29.04
C ILE A 498 11.83 -11.87 -28.82
N ARG A 499 11.29 -11.27 -27.75
CA ARG A 499 11.59 -9.89 -27.37
C ARG A 499 12.77 -9.83 -26.39
N VAL A 500 13.48 -8.71 -26.38
CA VAL A 500 14.45 -8.38 -25.32
C VAL A 500 13.81 -7.39 -24.37
N MET A 501 13.91 -7.69 -23.07
CA MET A 501 13.48 -6.85 -21.97
C MET A 501 14.66 -6.45 -21.09
N ALA A 502 14.58 -5.28 -20.48
CA ALA A 502 15.66 -4.65 -19.73
C ALA A 502 15.22 -4.24 -18.31
N TYR A 503 15.99 -3.38 -17.65
CA TYR A 503 15.73 -2.90 -16.30
C TYR A 503 16.08 -1.41 -16.19
N CYS A 504 15.23 -0.62 -15.53
CA CYS A 504 15.54 0.73 -15.11
C CYS A 504 14.79 1.08 -13.82
N ASN A 505 15.26 2.10 -13.10
CA ASN A 505 14.61 2.63 -11.91
C ASN A 505 14.84 4.16 -11.82
N PRO A 506 14.16 4.89 -10.92
CA PRO A 506 14.23 6.36 -10.85
C PRO A 506 15.43 6.87 -10.04
N CYS A 507 16.41 6.01 -9.76
CA CYS A 507 17.64 6.33 -9.04
C CYS A 507 18.87 6.19 -9.95
N LEU A 508 19.91 6.98 -9.68
CA LEU A 508 21.13 7.05 -10.47
C LEU A 508 22.34 6.93 -9.54
N VAL A 509 23.40 6.27 -10.02
CA VAL A 509 24.67 6.16 -9.28
C VAL A 509 25.73 7.08 -9.89
N PRO A 510 26.61 7.69 -9.09
CA PRO A 510 27.85 8.26 -9.62
C PRO A 510 28.63 7.20 -10.41
N THR A 511 28.89 7.45 -11.68
CA THR A 511 29.50 6.48 -12.62
C THR A 511 30.99 6.72 -12.86
N ASN A 512 31.67 7.50 -12.02
CA ASN A 512 33.07 7.89 -12.22
C ASN A 512 33.99 6.65 -12.40
N GLU A 513 33.65 5.55 -11.75
CA GLU A 513 34.34 4.25 -11.82
C GLU A 513 33.78 3.27 -12.88
N LYS A 514 32.67 3.59 -13.57
CA LYS A 514 32.10 2.68 -14.59
C LYS A 514 32.98 2.69 -15.85
N PRO A 515 33.55 1.54 -16.27
CA PRO A 515 34.24 1.45 -17.54
C PRO A 515 33.25 1.57 -18.70
N ASN A 516 33.73 2.07 -19.84
CA ASN A 516 33.02 2.05 -21.14
C ASN A 516 31.61 2.66 -21.08
N LYS A 517 31.41 3.69 -20.25
CA LYS A 517 30.20 4.53 -20.26
C LYS A 517 30.26 5.53 -21.40
N ASN A 518 29.15 5.77 -22.10
CA ASN A 518 29.04 6.87 -23.06
C ASN A 518 28.44 8.12 -22.41
N LYS A 519 27.60 7.93 -21.38
CA LYS A 519 26.91 9.01 -20.65
C LYS A 519 27.08 8.85 -19.15
N ASN A 520 27.06 9.98 -18.43
CA ASN A 520 27.00 10.00 -16.97
C ASN A 520 25.67 10.62 -16.54
N LEU A 521 24.63 9.78 -16.51
CA LEU A 521 23.25 10.23 -16.28
C LEU A 521 23.08 10.91 -14.91
N PHE A 522 23.86 10.50 -13.89
CA PHE A 522 23.88 11.16 -12.59
C PHE A 522 24.37 12.61 -12.69
N GLU A 523 25.50 12.85 -13.37
CA GLU A 523 26.03 14.20 -13.57
C GLU A 523 25.12 15.06 -14.47
N GLU A 524 24.45 14.47 -15.46
CA GLU A 524 23.46 15.17 -16.28
C GLU A 524 22.26 15.60 -15.43
N ALA A 525 21.71 14.70 -14.62
CA ALA A 525 20.58 14.99 -13.73
C ALA A 525 20.94 16.03 -12.64
N GLU A 526 22.17 16.00 -12.13
CA GLU A 526 22.66 17.01 -11.19
C GLU A 526 22.82 18.39 -11.84
N LYS A 527 23.39 18.46 -13.05
CA LYS A 527 23.52 19.72 -13.82
C LYS A 527 22.17 20.33 -14.23
N LEU A 528 21.14 19.49 -14.39
CA LEU A 528 19.76 19.90 -14.69
C LEU A 528 18.92 20.24 -13.44
N ASP A 529 19.48 20.05 -12.24
CA ASP A 529 18.83 20.24 -10.94
C ASP A 529 17.57 19.38 -10.71
N ILE A 530 17.48 18.21 -11.37
CA ILE A 530 16.31 17.30 -11.33
C ILE A 530 16.43 16.15 -10.31
N LEU A 531 17.39 16.21 -9.39
CA LEU A 531 17.56 15.26 -8.30
C LEU A 531 16.93 15.79 -7.01
N VAL A 532 16.30 14.91 -6.23
CA VAL A 532 15.74 15.20 -4.91
C VAL A 532 16.79 15.90 -4.03
N LYS A 533 16.38 16.94 -3.29
CA LYS A 533 17.29 17.74 -2.47
C LYS A 533 17.14 17.45 -0.98
N ALA A 534 18.22 17.65 -0.24
CA ALA A 534 18.20 17.72 1.21
C ALA A 534 17.85 19.15 1.68
N LYS A 535 17.58 19.32 2.99
CA LYS A 535 17.14 20.61 3.59
C LYS A 535 18.15 21.76 3.47
N ASN A 536 19.41 21.44 3.21
CA ASN A 536 20.51 22.39 2.94
C ASN A 536 20.64 22.74 1.44
N GLY A 537 19.79 22.21 0.56
CA GLY A 537 19.81 22.44 -0.88
C GLY A 537 20.77 21.55 -1.68
N THR A 538 21.57 20.69 -1.04
CA THR A 538 22.44 19.75 -1.77
C THR A 538 21.65 18.56 -2.31
N THR A 539 22.16 17.90 -3.35
CA THR A 539 21.65 16.60 -3.85
C THR A 539 21.48 15.62 -2.68
N TYR A 540 20.31 14.99 -2.60
CA TYR A 540 20.02 13.99 -1.58
C TYR A 540 20.59 12.64 -2.03
N MET A 541 21.65 12.19 -1.37
CA MET A 541 22.21 10.85 -1.55
C MET A 541 21.47 9.87 -0.65
N VAL A 542 20.58 9.06 -1.23
CA VAL A 542 19.77 8.06 -0.53
C VAL A 542 20.63 6.83 -0.24
N PRO A 543 20.80 6.39 1.02
CA PRO A 543 21.61 5.21 1.32
C PRO A 543 20.88 3.92 0.94
N ASN A 544 21.36 3.26 -0.11
CA ASN A 544 20.94 1.90 -0.47
C ASN A 544 21.89 0.86 0.18
N THR A 545 21.58 -0.42 0.07
CA THR A 545 22.24 -1.53 0.78
C THR A 545 23.73 -1.68 0.43
N ALA A 546 24.15 -1.26 -0.76
CA ALA A 546 25.54 -1.38 -1.24
C ALA A 546 26.27 -0.05 -1.51
N PHE A 547 25.53 1.04 -1.75
CA PHE A 547 26.05 2.34 -2.20
C PHE A 547 24.96 3.40 -2.08
N ASP A 548 25.34 4.69 -2.07
CA ASP A 548 24.37 5.78 -2.07
C ASP A 548 23.95 6.16 -3.51
N VAL A 549 22.73 6.67 -3.67
CA VAL A 549 22.13 6.99 -4.98
C VAL A 549 21.47 8.36 -5.00
N GLY A 550 21.51 9.04 -6.15
CA GLY A 550 20.68 10.22 -6.39
C GLY A 550 19.32 9.77 -6.92
N MET A 551 18.23 10.21 -6.28
CA MET A 551 16.87 9.91 -6.69
C MET A 551 16.29 11.06 -7.52
N LEU A 552 15.56 10.76 -8.60
CA LEU A 552 14.94 11.78 -9.44
C LEU A 552 13.77 12.47 -8.72
N ASP A 553 13.73 13.80 -8.77
CA ASP A 553 12.56 14.56 -8.34
C ASP A 553 11.51 14.56 -9.46
N LEU A 554 10.61 13.58 -9.43
CA LEU A 554 9.50 13.46 -10.39
C LEU A 554 8.44 14.58 -10.25
N THR A 555 8.59 15.49 -9.28
CA THR A 555 7.78 16.71 -9.17
C THR A 555 8.39 17.88 -9.94
N HIS A 556 9.66 17.78 -10.35
CA HIS A 556 10.32 18.75 -11.22
C HIS A 556 9.84 18.58 -12.69
N PRO A 557 9.38 19.64 -13.38
CA PRO A 557 8.76 19.53 -14.70
C PRO A 557 9.66 18.89 -15.77
N ASN A 558 10.98 19.13 -15.71
CA ASN A 558 11.93 18.56 -16.66
C ASN A 558 12.26 17.08 -16.42
N ALA A 559 12.01 16.52 -15.23
CA ALA A 559 12.48 15.17 -14.86
C ALA A 559 11.81 14.07 -15.69
N SER A 560 10.49 14.16 -15.88
CA SER A 560 9.73 13.23 -16.73
C SER A 560 10.26 13.25 -18.17
N CYS A 561 10.31 14.43 -18.81
CA CYS A 561 10.78 14.57 -20.19
C CYS A 561 12.23 14.07 -20.37
N TRP A 562 13.12 14.38 -19.44
CA TRP A 562 14.49 13.87 -19.47
C TRP A 562 14.54 12.34 -19.38
N PHE A 563 13.75 11.72 -18.49
CA PHE A 563 13.73 10.25 -18.38
C PHE A 563 13.06 9.56 -19.58
N LYS A 564 12.02 10.15 -20.18
CA LYS A 564 11.41 9.62 -21.41
C LYS A 564 12.40 9.52 -22.57
N ARG A 565 13.42 10.39 -22.63
CA ARG A 565 14.51 10.27 -23.62
C ARG A 565 15.37 9.03 -23.40
N ILE A 566 15.62 8.64 -22.15
CA ILE A 566 16.32 7.40 -21.81
C ILE A 566 15.49 6.19 -22.23
N LEU A 567 14.18 6.20 -21.97
CA LEU A 567 13.26 5.15 -22.43
C LEU A 567 13.21 5.06 -23.96
N HIS A 568 13.29 6.19 -24.67
CA HIS A 568 13.41 6.21 -26.13
C HIS A 568 14.69 5.51 -26.60
N GLU A 569 15.83 5.85 -26.01
CA GLU A 569 17.13 5.23 -26.33
C GLU A 569 17.16 3.73 -26.01
N MET A 570 16.46 3.28 -24.97
CA MET A 570 16.24 1.85 -24.69
C MET A 570 15.49 1.17 -25.84
N VAL A 571 14.39 1.76 -26.31
CA VAL A 571 13.56 1.20 -27.39
C VAL A 571 14.27 1.23 -28.76
N ASP A 572 15.08 2.26 -29.02
CA ASP A 572 15.98 2.35 -30.18
C ASP A 572 17.05 1.25 -30.17
N CYS A 573 17.50 0.84 -28.98
CA CYS A 573 18.36 -0.34 -28.79
C CYS A 573 17.61 -1.68 -28.94
N GLY A 574 16.34 -1.65 -29.36
CA GLY A 574 15.52 -2.82 -29.64
C GLY A 574 14.89 -3.48 -28.40
N ILE A 575 14.92 -2.81 -27.25
CA ILE A 575 14.17 -3.25 -26.06
C ILE A 575 12.67 -3.08 -26.33
N ARG A 576 11.87 -4.04 -25.85
CA ARG A 576 10.39 -4.03 -25.95
C ARG A 576 9.67 -4.10 -24.61
N GLY A 577 10.41 -4.28 -23.52
CA GLY A 577 9.84 -4.08 -22.20
C GLY A 577 10.88 -3.99 -21.11
N TRP A 578 10.48 -3.64 -19.90
CA TRP A 578 11.42 -3.49 -18.79
C TRP A 578 10.78 -3.68 -17.43
N MET A 579 11.58 -4.08 -16.45
CA MET A 579 11.27 -3.83 -15.05
C MET A 579 11.49 -2.33 -14.80
N ALA A 580 10.43 -1.61 -14.41
CA ALA A 580 10.48 -0.23 -13.93
C ALA A 580 10.45 -0.30 -12.39
N ASP A 581 11.62 -0.59 -11.82
CA ASP A 581 11.78 -0.96 -10.42
C ASP A 581 11.74 0.27 -9.47
N PHE A 582 11.68 0.01 -8.16
CA PHE A 582 11.58 0.99 -7.07
C PHE A 582 10.33 1.88 -7.17
N GLY A 583 10.27 2.86 -6.26
CA GLY A 583 9.20 3.84 -6.10
C GLY A 583 8.94 4.12 -4.61
N GLU A 584 9.20 3.12 -3.77
CA GLU A 584 9.07 3.14 -2.30
C GLU A 584 10.17 3.88 -1.54
N GLY A 585 11.20 4.39 -2.23
CA GLY A 585 12.42 4.90 -1.60
C GLY A 585 12.43 6.39 -1.24
N LEU A 586 11.36 7.16 -1.50
CA LEU A 586 11.41 8.63 -1.37
C LEU A 586 11.64 9.06 0.09
N PRO A 587 12.68 9.84 0.43
CA PRO A 587 12.92 10.19 1.82
C PRO A 587 11.84 11.09 2.43
N LEU A 588 11.46 10.81 3.68
CA LEU A 588 10.40 11.56 4.38
C LEU A 588 10.88 12.93 4.90
N ASP A 589 12.18 13.25 4.74
CA ASP A 589 12.75 14.58 4.98
C ASP A 589 13.27 15.27 3.71
N ALA A 590 12.90 14.78 2.52
CA ALA A 590 13.21 15.36 1.22
C ALA A 590 12.69 16.80 1.07
N ASN A 591 13.42 17.60 0.29
CA ASN A 591 12.98 18.88 -0.24
C ASN A 591 12.74 18.70 -1.75
N LEU A 592 11.51 18.96 -2.18
CA LEU A 592 11.03 18.70 -3.55
C LEU A 592 10.73 20.02 -4.27
N PHE A 593 10.94 20.05 -5.58
CA PHE A 593 10.69 21.21 -6.45
C PHE A 593 9.26 21.74 -6.32
N SER A 594 8.27 20.84 -6.18
CA SER A 594 6.87 21.21 -5.96
C SER A 594 6.56 21.89 -4.63
N GLY A 595 7.47 21.85 -3.66
CA GLY A 595 7.28 22.38 -2.31
C GLY A 595 6.23 21.63 -1.47
N GLU A 596 5.82 20.43 -1.89
CA GLU A 596 4.80 19.65 -1.19
C GLU A 596 5.35 18.91 0.05
N ASP A 597 4.46 18.46 0.93
CA ASP A 597 4.83 17.67 2.10
C ASP A 597 5.44 16.32 1.66
N PRO A 598 6.68 15.99 2.06
CA PRO A 598 7.38 14.79 1.59
C PRO A 598 6.71 13.48 2.03
N ILE A 599 5.93 13.45 3.12
CA ILE A 599 5.17 12.25 3.51
C ILE A 599 4.02 11.98 2.53
N THR A 600 3.32 13.05 2.12
CA THR A 600 2.27 12.97 1.09
C THR A 600 2.86 12.67 -0.29
N ALA A 601 4.02 13.24 -0.62
CA ALA A 601 4.76 12.94 -1.84
C ALA A 601 5.20 11.47 -1.92
N HIS A 602 5.65 10.90 -0.81
CA HIS A 602 6.19 9.55 -0.72
C HIS A 602 5.19 8.49 -1.19
N ASN A 603 3.98 8.48 -0.64
CA ASN A 603 2.92 7.56 -1.08
C ASN A 603 2.49 7.80 -2.54
N ARG A 604 2.70 9.00 -3.08
CA ARG A 604 2.39 9.33 -4.49
C ARG A 604 3.51 8.97 -5.46
N TYR A 605 4.75 8.84 -4.98
CA TYR A 605 5.92 8.68 -5.85
C TYR A 605 5.84 7.45 -6.79
N PRO A 606 5.37 6.26 -6.35
CA PRO A 606 5.17 5.13 -7.25
C PRO A 606 4.22 5.43 -8.43
N GLU A 607 3.18 6.23 -8.21
CA GLU A 607 2.25 6.63 -9.27
C GLU A 607 2.86 7.65 -10.24
N LEU A 608 3.72 8.56 -9.75
CA LEU A 608 4.48 9.45 -10.62
C LEU A 608 5.45 8.65 -11.50
N TRP A 609 6.14 7.68 -10.92
CA TRP A 609 7.07 6.81 -11.63
C TRP A 609 6.36 5.92 -12.66
N ALA A 610 5.23 5.32 -12.29
CA ALA A 610 4.37 4.56 -13.21
C ALA A 610 3.85 5.44 -14.36
N ARG A 611 3.50 6.70 -14.08
CA ARG A 611 3.02 7.67 -15.08
C ARG A 611 4.08 8.01 -16.11
N VAL A 612 5.34 8.28 -15.71
CA VAL A 612 6.43 8.57 -16.66
C VAL A 612 6.59 7.44 -17.68
N ASN A 613 6.62 6.19 -17.20
CA ASN A 613 6.73 5.00 -18.04
C ASN A 613 5.50 4.83 -18.94
N ARG A 614 4.30 5.08 -18.41
CA ARG A 614 3.06 4.91 -19.17
C ARG A 614 2.88 5.95 -20.27
N GLU A 615 3.06 7.22 -19.93
CA GLU A 615 2.98 8.30 -20.91
C GLU A 615 3.98 8.07 -22.05
N PHE A 616 5.20 7.59 -21.75
CA PHE A 616 6.15 7.20 -22.79
C PHE A 616 5.61 6.09 -23.71
N VAL A 617 5.02 5.02 -23.17
CA VAL A 617 4.45 3.93 -23.98
C VAL A 617 3.28 4.43 -24.86
N ASP A 618 2.40 5.24 -24.30
CA ASP A 618 1.24 5.80 -25.01
C ASP A 618 1.69 6.83 -26.09
N GLU A 619 2.70 7.65 -25.80
CA GLU A 619 3.35 8.58 -26.74
C GLU A 619 4.08 7.84 -27.87
N TRP A 620 4.89 6.83 -27.54
CA TRP A 620 5.63 6.02 -28.51
C TRP A 620 4.67 5.33 -29.49
N LYS A 621 3.62 4.68 -28.97
CA LYS A 621 2.57 4.04 -29.78
C LYS A 621 1.84 5.02 -30.69
N SER A 622 1.66 6.26 -30.24
CA SER A 622 1.06 7.34 -31.04
C SER A 622 2.01 7.88 -32.12
N ASN A 623 3.32 7.91 -31.86
CA ASN A 623 4.32 8.51 -32.74
C ASN A 623 4.88 7.56 -33.81
N CYS A 624 4.95 6.25 -33.55
CA CYS A 624 5.25 5.26 -34.59
C CYS A 624 4.29 5.43 -35.79
N GLY A 625 4.79 5.40 -37.02
CA GLY A 625 3.98 5.58 -38.23
C GLY A 625 3.86 4.29 -39.06
N GLY A 626 2.72 4.08 -39.72
CA GLY A 626 2.53 2.93 -40.61
C GLY A 626 2.43 1.58 -39.87
N LYS A 627 3.04 0.53 -40.45
CA LYS A 627 2.87 -0.87 -40.03
C LYS A 627 3.18 -1.15 -38.55
N GLU A 628 4.08 -0.39 -37.92
CA GLU A 628 4.41 -0.58 -36.50
C GLU A 628 3.28 -0.15 -35.54
N ARG A 629 2.27 0.61 -36.01
CA ARG A 629 1.01 0.83 -35.25
C ARG A 629 0.09 -0.39 -35.25
N GLU A 630 0.18 -1.22 -36.28
CA GLU A 630 -0.70 -2.37 -36.52
C GLU A 630 -0.10 -3.68 -36.01
N ASP A 631 1.23 -3.75 -35.85
CA ASP A 631 1.92 -4.91 -35.28
C ASP A 631 1.85 -4.93 -33.74
N GLU A 632 0.85 -5.62 -33.21
CA GLU A 632 0.71 -5.86 -31.76
C GLU A 632 1.94 -6.54 -31.13
N GLU A 633 2.76 -7.26 -31.92
CA GLU A 633 3.96 -7.92 -31.42
C GLU A 633 5.13 -6.93 -31.19
N GLU A 634 5.07 -5.69 -31.69
CA GLU A 634 6.04 -4.63 -31.38
C GLU A 634 5.63 -3.74 -30.19
N SER A 635 4.45 -3.93 -29.61
CA SER A 635 3.94 -3.10 -28.51
C SER A 635 4.80 -3.22 -27.24
N LEU A 636 5.08 -2.08 -26.60
CA LEU A 636 5.89 -1.99 -25.38
C LEU A 636 5.12 -2.43 -24.12
N VAL A 637 5.83 -2.91 -23.09
CA VAL A 637 5.27 -3.22 -21.77
C VAL A 637 6.30 -3.04 -20.65
N PHE A 638 5.89 -2.51 -19.51
CA PHE A 638 6.74 -2.44 -18.30
C PHE A 638 6.02 -3.05 -17.10
N PHE A 639 6.80 -3.46 -16.09
CA PHE A 639 6.28 -4.00 -14.84
C PHE A 639 6.97 -3.42 -13.59
N MET A 640 6.24 -3.33 -12.49
CA MET A 640 6.63 -2.61 -11.26
C MET A 640 6.27 -3.39 -9.99
N ARG A 641 6.98 -3.16 -8.88
CA ARG A 641 6.56 -3.59 -7.53
C ARG A 641 5.81 -2.51 -6.77
N ALA A 642 6.31 -1.28 -6.82
CA ALA A 642 5.77 -0.18 -6.02
C ALA A 642 4.43 0.32 -6.58
N GLY A 643 3.50 0.63 -5.68
CA GLY A 643 2.18 1.10 -6.07
C GLY A 643 1.44 1.86 -4.98
N PHE A 644 0.36 2.50 -5.40
CA PHE A 644 -0.65 3.10 -4.53
C PHE A 644 -2.02 3.05 -5.22
N ARG A 645 -3.00 3.77 -4.68
CA ARG A 645 -4.42 3.72 -5.07
C ARG A 645 -4.70 3.84 -6.57
N GLU A 646 -4.00 4.71 -7.31
CA GLU A 646 -4.21 4.96 -8.74
C GLU A 646 -3.17 4.27 -9.63
N SER A 647 -2.22 3.50 -9.07
CA SER A 647 -1.24 2.77 -9.87
C SER A 647 -1.86 1.84 -10.94
N PRO A 648 -3.03 1.17 -10.72
CA PRO A 648 -3.70 0.38 -11.77
C PRO A 648 -4.08 1.14 -13.06
N LYS A 649 -4.15 2.48 -13.03
CA LYS A 649 -4.34 3.32 -14.22
C LYS A 649 -3.08 3.40 -15.08
N TRP A 650 -1.94 3.55 -14.41
CA TRP A 650 -0.67 3.92 -15.01
C TRP A 650 0.14 2.68 -15.37
N ALA A 651 0.40 1.82 -14.38
CA ALA A 651 1.14 0.58 -14.56
C ALA A 651 0.46 -0.36 -15.55
N MET A 652 1.26 -1.09 -16.33
CA MET A 652 0.75 -2.11 -17.26
C MET A 652 0.71 -3.50 -16.61
N LEU A 653 1.67 -3.82 -15.74
CA LEU A 653 1.80 -5.10 -15.04
C LEU A 653 2.47 -4.88 -13.68
N PHE A 654 2.07 -5.62 -12.67
CA PHE A 654 2.77 -5.66 -11.38
C PHE A 654 3.57 -6.96 -11.22
N TRP A 655 4.57 -6.93 -10.32
CA TRP A 655 5.13 -8.13 -9.71
C TRP A 655 5.24 -7.97 -8.19
N GLU A 656 5.12 -9.09 -7.48
CA GLU A 656 4.99 -9.19 -6.02
C GLU A 656 6.22 -8.75 -5.20
N GLY A 657 7.32 -8.27 -5.82
CA GLY A 657 8.54 -7.87 -5.13
C GLY A 657 9.46 -9.03 -4.72
N ASP A 658 10.15 -8.86 -3.59
CA ASP A 658 11.43 -9.51 -3.30
C ASP A 658 11.31 -10.75 -2.38
N GLN A 659 10.35 -11.66 -2.62
CA GLN A 659 10.12 -12.83 -1.74
C GLN A 659 11.41 -13.61 -1.43
N MET A 660 11.54 -14.10 -0.20
CA MET A 660 12.61 -15.03 0.15
C MET A 660 12.51 -16.34 -0.62
N VAL A 661 13.66 -16.97 -0.85
CA VAL A 661 13.77 -18.33 -1.41
C VAL A 661 13.39 -19.41 -0.37
N SER A 662 12.18 -19.30 0.20
CA SER A 662 11.72 -20.08 1.36
C SER A 662 10.27 -20.61 1.23
N TRP A 663 9.91 -21.50 2.17
CA TRP A 663 8.55 -22.05 2.35
C TRP A 663 7.76 -21.34 3.46
N GLN A 664 8.26 -20.20 3.94
CA GLN A 664 7.73 -19.53 5.13
C GLN A 664 6.43 -18.78 4.82
N HIS A 665 5.71 -18.38 5.87
CA HIS A 665 4.34 -17.89 5.76
C HIS A 665 4.27 -16.44 5.26
N ASN A 666 5.09 -15.56 5.82
CA ASN A 666 5.00 -14.12 5.64
C ASN A 666 5.88 -13.61 4.49
N ASP A 667 6.88 -14.38 4.06
CA ASP A 667 7.82 -13.96 3.01
C ASP A 667 8.33 -15.09 2.07
N GLY A 668 7.60 -16.22 1.98
CA GLY A 668 7.96 -17.34 1.09
C GLY A 668 6.94 -17.56 -0.04
N ILE A 669 6.95 -18.77 -0.63
CA ILE A 669 5.95 -19.15 -1.66
C ILE A 669 4.48 -19.00 -1.22
N LYS A 670 4.21 -19.00 0.10
CA LYS A 670 2.87 -18.75 0.68
C LYS A 670 2.47 -17.28 0.67
N SER A 671 3.41 -16.38 0.92
CA SER A 671 3.14 -14.94 0.90
C SER A 671 2.93 -14.44 -0.53
N SER A 672 3.62 -15.03 -1.51
CA SER A 672 3.40 -14.81 -2.94
C SER A 672 1.91 -14.97 -3.33
N VAL A 673 1.31 -16.13 -3.04
CA VAL A 673 -0.13 -16.34 -3.29
C VAL A 673 -1.01 -15.37 -2.49
N THR A 674 -0.60 -14.96 -1.29
CA THR A 674 -1.34 -13.98 -0.48
C THR A 674 -1.31 -12.58 -1.12
N GLY A 675 -0.15 -12.15 -1.63
CA GLY A 675 0.05 -10.89 -2.35
C GLY A 675 -0.77 -10.85 -3.65
N LEU A 676 -0.66 -11.91 -4.47
CA LEU A 676 -1.44 -12.09 -5.71
C LEU A 676 -2.94 -11.88 -5.51
N LEU A 677 -3.50 -12.44 -4.43
CA LEU A 677 -4.95 -12.44 -4.19
C LEU A 677 -5.43 -11.17 -3.49
N SER A 678 -4.64 -10.59 -2.58
CA SER A 678 -4.95 -9.31 -1.93
C SER A 678 -4.83 -8.11 -2.88
N SER A 679 -3.82 -8.11 -3.76
CA SER A 679 -3.67 -7.10 -4.80
C SER A 679 -4.83 -7.17 -5.80
N GLY A 680 -5.25 -8.39 -6.18
CA GLY A 680 -6.46 -8.60 -6.99
C GLY A 680 -7.73 -8.08 -6.32
N LEU A 681 -7.92 -8.33 -5.02
CA LEU A 681 -9.01 -7.72 -4.22
C LEU A 681 -8.85 -6.21 -3.97
N SER A 682 -7.77 -5.59 -4.47
CA SER A 682 -7.48 -4.16 -4.36
C SER A 682 -7.35 -3.47 -5.73
N GLY A 683 -7.80 -4.11 -6.81
CA GLY A 683 -7.84 -3.55 -8.18
C GLY A 683 -6.56 -3.72 -9.00
N PHE A 684 -5.53 -4.40 -8.49
CA PHE A 684 -4.30 -4.71 -9.21
C PHE A 684 -4.51 -5.96 -10.07
N ALA A 685 -5.18 -5.80 -11.23
CA ALA A 685 -5.71 -6.92 -11.99
C ALA A 685 -4.64 -7.84 -12.64
N PHE A 686 -3.43 -7.31 -12.88
CA PHE A 686 -2.29 -8.01 -13.49
C PHE A 686 -1.11 -8.07 -12.53
N ASN A 687 -0.85 -9.25 -11.98
CA ASN A 687 0.28 -9.49 -11.08
C ASN A 687 0.95 -10.85 -11.35
N HIS A 688 2.19 -11.01 -10.89
CA HIS A 688 2.96 -12.26 -10.94
C HIS A 688 4.11 -12.25 -9.91
N SER A 689 4.68 -13.43 -9.63
CA SER A 689 5.85 -13.57 -8.75
C SER A 689 7.12 -13.88 -9.55
N ASP A 690 8.28 -13.74 -8.92
CA ASP A 690 9.49 -14.38 -9.43
C ASP A 690 9.38 -15.90 -9.28
N ILE A 691 9.58 -16.66 -10.36
CA ILE A 691 9.65 -18.14 -10.28
C ILE A 691 10.83 -18.54 -9.41
N GLY A 692 10.52 -18.99 -8.20
CA GLY A 692 11.49 -19.45 -7.21
C GLY A 692 11.87 -18.41 -6.14
N GLY A 693 11.24 -17.23 -6.15
CA GLY A 693 11.57 -16.11 -5.25
C GLY A 693 12.92 -15.46 -5.59
N TYR A 694 13.28 -14.41 -4.85
CA TYR A 694 14.43 -13.56 -5.13
C TYR A 694 15.46 -13.53 -4.00
N CYS A 695 15.03 -13.23 -2.78
CA CYS A 695 15.94 -12.88 -1.69
C CYS A 695 16.62 -14.14 -1.10
N SER A 696 17.94 -14.20 -1.24
CA SER A 696 18.79 -15.30 -0.79
C SER A 696 19.86 -14.81 0.17
N ILE A 697 19.99 -15.48 1.31
CA ILE A 697 20.75 -14.99 2.47
C ILE A 697 21.66 -16.09 2.99
N ASN A 698 22.95 -15.74 3.15
CA ASN A 698 23.98 -16.66 3.63
C ASN A 698 24.64 -15.95 4.83
N PHE A 699 24.16 -16.23 6.03
CA PHE A 699 24.75 -15.79 7.29
C PHE A 699 25.32 -17.00 8.06
N PRO A 700 26.24 -16.79 9.02
CA PRO A 700 26.67 -17.85 9.92
C PRO A 700 25.44 -18.53 10.58
N MET A 701 25.33 -19.85 10.41
CA MET A 701 24.23 -20.70 10.89
C MET A 701 22.82 -20.44 10.32
N ILE A 702 22.62 -19.44 9.45
CA ILE A 702 21.32 -19.14 8.82
C ILE A 702 21.52 -18.98 7.31
N ASN A 703 21.08 -19.99 6.54
CA ASN A 703 21.27 -20.03 5.09
C ASN A 703 19.94 -20.31 4.37
N TYR A 704 19.52 -19.39 3.51
CA TYR A 704 18.37 -19.48 2.63
C TYR A 704 18.85 -19.43 1.18
N GLN A 705 18.78 -20.59 0.53
CA GLN A 705 19.18 -20.82 -0.85
C GLN A 705 18.04 -21.55 -1.56
N ARG A 706 17.80 -21.19 -2.83
CA ARG A 706 16.71 -21.78 -3.60
C ARG A 706 17.00 -23.24 -3.90
N SER A 707 16.27 -24.14 -3.22
CA SER A 707 16.31 -25.58 -3.51
C SER A 707 15.59 -25.92 -4.82
N GLU A 708 16.01 -27.01 -5.46
CA GLU A 708 15.35 -27.58 -6.65
C GLU A 708 13.84 -27.78 -6.43
N GLU A 709 13.44 -28.36 -5.30
CA GLU A 709 12.03 -28.62 -4.98
C GLU A 709 11.20 -27.32 -4.92
N LEU A 710 11.71 -26.30 -4.23
CA LEU A 710 11.04 -25.00 -4.12
C LEU A 710 10.88 -24.37 -5.50
N LEU A 711 11.95 -24.37 -6.31
CA LEU A 711 11.91 -23.85 -7.68
C LEU A 711 10.86 -24.59 -8.54
N MET A 712 10.81 -25.93 -8.48
CA MET A 712 9.86 -26.75 -9.23
C MET A 712 8.40 -26.50 -8.79
N ARG A 713 8.12 -26.31 -7.50
CA ARG A 713 6.77 -25.92 -7.03
C ARG A 713 6.39 -24.49 -7.42
N TRP A 714 7.36 -23.58 -7.48
CA TRP A 714 7.09 -22.20 -7.90
C TRP A 714 6.89 -22.05 -9.42
N MET A 715 7.48 -22.95 -10.23
CA MET A 715 7.14 -23.14 -11.64
C MET A 715 5.70 -23.67 -11.80
N GLU A 716 5.30 -24.66 -11.00
CA GLU A 716 3.92 -25.18 -10.98
C GLU A 716 2.90 -24.09 -10.65
N LEU A 717 3.19 -23.23 -9.66
CA LEU A 717 2.35 -22.10 -9.27
C LEU A 717 2.24 -21.03 -10.37
N ASN A 718 3.37 -20.47 -10.83
CA ASN A 718 3.35 -19.37 -11.79
C ASN A 718 2.82 -19.76 -13.18
N ALA A 719 2.75 -21.05 -13.52
CA ALA A 719 2.11 -21.49 -14.76
C ALA A 719 0.64 -21.03 -14.84
N PHE A 720 0.03 -20.66 -13.71
CA PHE A 720 -1.34 -20.14 -13.55
C PHE A 720 -1.43 -18.64 -13.23
N ASN A 721 -0.31 -17.91 -13.27
CA ASN A 721 -0.27 -16.44 -13.10
C ASN A 721 -0.40 -15.69 -14.43
N THR A 722 -0.53 -14.36 -14.37
CA THR A 722 -0.64 -13.45 -15.54
C THR A 722 0.49 -13.68 -16.54
N VAL A 723 1.72 -13.70 -16.03
CA VAL A 723 2.99 -13.82 -16.75
C VAL A 723 3.87 -14.87 -16.05
N TYR A 724 4.61 -15.67 -16.84
CA TYR A 724 5.51 -16.72 -16.35
C TYR A 724 6.97 -16.28 -16.54
N ARG A 725 7.53 -15.62 -15.52
CA ARG A 725 8.89 -15.01 -15.56
C ARG A 725 9.82 -15.60 -14.52
N THR A 726 11.04 -15.96 -14.95
CA THR A 726 12.11 -16.39 -14.03
C THR A 726 12.89 -15.21 -13.46
N HIS A 727 13.60 -15.45 -12.36
CA HIS A 727 14.64 -14.55 -11.87
C HIS A 727 15.74 -15.37 -11.21
N GLU A 728 17.00 -15.02 -11.41
CA GLU A 728 18.13 -15.73 -10.77
C GLU A 728 18.24 -15.50 -9.24
N GLY A 729 17.58 -14.47 -8.71
CA GLY A 729 17.74 -13.97 -7.34
C GLY A 729 18.95 -13.05 -7.18
N ASN A 730 19.11 -12.50 -5.97
CA ASN A 730 20.22 -11.61 -5.60
C ASN A 730 21.60 -12.32 -5.55
N LYS A 731 21.63 -13.66 -5.46
CA LYS A 731 22.84 -14.49 -5.43
C LYS A 731 22.74 -15.69 -6.40
N PRO A 732 22.83 -15.46 -7.72
CA PRO A 732 22.63 -16.50 -8.74
C PRO A 732 23.42 -17.80 -8.51
N GLU A 733 24.71 -17.65 -8.18
CA GLU A 733 25.68 -18.73 -7.91
C GLU A 733 25.31 -19.65 -6.73
N SER A 734 24.50 -19.17 -5.78
CA SER A 734 24.08 -19.92 -4.58
C SER A 734 22.71 -20.59 -4.74
N ASN A 735 22.01 -20.36 -5.85
CA ASN A 735 20.63 -20.77 -6.05
C ASN A 735 20.50 -21.82 -7.16
N CYS A 736 19.58 -22.75 -6.98
CA CYS A 736 19.11 -23.56 -8.09
C CYS A 736 18.38 -22.66 -9.11
N GLN A 737 18.71 -22.84 -10.39
CA GLN A 737 18.13 -22.16 -11.54
C GLN A 737 17.43 -23.19 -12.43
N PHE A 738 16.55 -22.74 -13.31
CA PHE A 738 15.85 -23.64 -14.24
C PHE A 738 16.82 -24.36 -15.19
N TYR A 739 18.01 -23.82 -15.40
CA TYR A 739 19.10 -24.40 -16.20
C TYR A 739 20.25 -24.99 -15.37
N SER A 740 20.07 -25.20 -14.05
CA SER A 740 21.11 -25.84 -13.24
C SER A 740 21.31 -27.33 -13.55
N ASN A 741 20.26 -28.05 -13.95
CA ASN A 741 20.34 -29.46 -14.32
C ASN A 741 19.20 -29.86 -15.28
N SER A 742 19.27 -31.07 -15.85
CA SER A 742 18.27 -31.57 -16.81
C SER A 742 16.86 -31.74 -16.22
N LYS A 743 16.75 -31.99 -14.92
CA LYS A 743 15.46 -32.16 -14.22
C LYS A 743 14.73 -30.84 -14.03
N THR A 744 15.42 -29.79 -13.57
CA THR A 744 14.81 -28.43 -13.49
C THR A 744 14.49 -27.89 -14.87
N PHE A 745 15.33 -28.17 -15.87
CA PHE A 745 15.09 -27.73 -17.26
C PHE A 745 13.88 -28.42 -17.88
N SER A 746 13.77 -29.74 -17.74
CA SER A 746 12.62 -30.51 -18.24
C SER A 746 11.31 -30.11 -17.57
N HIS A 747 11.36 -29.83 -16.27
CA HIS A 747 10.20 -29.34 -15.51
C HIS A 747 9.79 -27.93 -15.96
N PHE A 748 10.76 -27.04 -16.17
CA PHE A 748 10.49 -25.71 -16.72
C PHE A 748 9.87 -25.77 -18.12
N SER A 749 10.38 -26.63 -19.01
CA SER A 749 9.79 -26.88 -20.33
C SER A 749 8.34 -27.38 -20.23
N ARG A 750 8.07 -28.36 -19.34
CA ARG A 750 6.72 -28.86 -19.08
C ARG A 750 5.77 -27.73 -18.64
N PHE A 751 6.16 -26.89 -17.69
CA PHE A 751 5.29 -25.84 -17.16
C PHE A 751 5.18 -24.60 -18.06
N ALA A 752 6.18 -24.29 -18.87
CA ALA A 752 6.06 -23.31 -19.96
C ALA A 752 5.04 -23.77 -21.02
N LYS A 753 4.97 -25.07 -21.32
CA LYS A 753 3.95 -25.67 -22.20
C LYS A 753 2.56 -25.69 -21.54
N VAL A 754 2.44 -25.99 -20.24
CA VAL A 754 1.18 -25.84 -19.47
C VAL A 754 0.68 -24.39 -19.53
N TYR A 755 1.55 -23.42 -19.27
CA TYR A 755 1.25 -21.99 -19.35
C TYR A 755 0.76 -21.58 -20.76
N LYS A 756 1.40 -22.08 -21.82
CA LYS A 756 0.95 -21.84 -23.21
C LYS A 756 -0.43 -22.46 -23.48
N ALA A 757 -0.72 -23.64 -22.96
CA ALA A 757 -1.95 -24.39 -23.27
C ALA A 757 -3.25 -23.64 -22.88
N TRP A 758 -3.26 -22.81 -21.85
CA TRP A 758 -4.44 -22.00 -21.48
C TRP A 758 -4.40 -20.54 -21.99
N LYS A 759 -3.47 -20.18 -22.89
CA LYS A 759 -3.35 -18.82 -23.46
C LYS A 759 -4.69 -18.27 -24.00
N PHE A 760 -5.49 -19.10 -24.66
CA PHE A 760 -6.78 -18.67 -25.22
C PHE A 760 -7.71 -18.05 -24.17
N TYR A 761 -7.74 -18.62 -22.96
CA TYR A 761 -8.52 -18.11 -21.83
C TYR A 761 -7.80 -16.95 -21.14
N ARG A 762 -6.48 -17.01 -21.00
CA ARG A 762 -5.65 -15.89 -20.51
C ARG A 762 -5.93 -14.59 -21.27
N VAL A 763 -6.02 -14.64 -22.61
CA VAL A 763 -6.33 -13.48 -23.46
C VAL A 763 -7.73 -12.92 -23.16
N GLN A 764 -8.71 -13.79 -22.89
CA GLN A 764 -10.06 -13.37 -22.47
C GLN A 764 -10.01 -12.68 -21.09
N LEU A 765 -9.29 -13.25 -20.12
CA LEU A 765 -9.14 -12.66 -18.78
C LEU A 765 -8.34 -11.34 -18.79
N VAL A 766 -7.33 -11.20 -19.65
CA VAL A 766 -6.62 -9.92 -19.85
C VAL A 766 -7.58 -8.86 -20.41
N LYS A 767 -8.44 -9.23 -21.36
CA LYS A 767 -9.47 -8.31 -21.88
C LYS A 767 -10.51 -7.94 -20.81
N GLU A 768 -11.00 -8.93 -20.05
CA GLU A 768 -11.93 -8.72 -18.93
C GLU A 768 -11.34 -7.80 -17.86
N ALA A 769 -10.07 -7.98 -17.49
CA ALA A 769 -9.35 -7.14 -16.55
C ALA A 769 -9.22 -5.68 -17.03
N SER A 770 -8.91 -5.44 -18.30
CA SER A 770 -8.87 -4.08 -18.85
C SER A 770 -10.25 -3.44 -18.99
N GLN A 771 -11.29 -4.25 -19.23
CA GLN A 771 -12.67 -3.76 -19.38
C GLN A 771 -13.36 -3.52 -18.05
N ASN A 772 -13.15 -4.39 -17.06
CA ASN A 772 -13.93 -4.46 -15.80
C ASN A 772 -13.06 -4.34 -14.53
N GLY A 773 -11.72 -4.44 -14.64
CA GLY A 773 -10.80 -4.36 -13.49
C GLY A 773 -10.65 -5.65 -12.68
N LEU A 774 -11.29 -6.74 -13.11
CA LEU A 774 -11.27 -8.02 -12.39
C LEU A 774 -9.91 -8.72 -12.56
N PRO A 775 -9.31 -9.24 -11.47
CA PRO A 775 -8.00 -9.87 -11.54
C PRO A 775 -8.03 -11.22 -12.26
N ILE A 776 -6.88 -11.64 -12.80
CA ILE A 776 -6.74 -12.96 -13.44
C ILE A 776 -6.79 -14.08 -12.39
N ALA A 777 -6.00 -13.96 -11.33
CA ALA A 777 -6.06 -14.84 -10.17
C ALA A 777 -7.02 -14.24 -9.13
N ARG A 778 -8.01 -15.03 -8.69
CA ARG A 778 -9.14 -14.55 -7.88
C ARG A 778 -9.23 -15.31 -6.57
N HIS A 779 -9.28 -14.57 -5.46
CA HIS A 779 -9.67 -15.15 -4.18
C HIS A 779 -11.13 -15.62 -4.28
N LEU A 780 -11.45 -16.80 -3.75
CA LEU A 780 -12.79 -17.38 -3.93
C LEU A 780 -13.91 -16.49 -3.36
N PHE A 781 -13.62 -15.66 -2.35
CA PHE A 781 -14.54 -14.64 -1.82
C PHE A 781 -15.17 -13.76 -2.91
N LEU A 782 -14.44 -13.50 -4.02
CA LEU A 782 -14.92 -12.64 -5.09
C LEU A 782 -16.21 -13.19 -5.74
N HIS A 783 -16.32 -14.52 -5.86
CA HIS A 783 -17.43 -15.22 -6.51
C HIS A 783 -18.35 -15.96 -5.54
N TYR A 784 -17.89 -16.27 -4.33
CA TYR A 784 -18.63 -17.02 -3.31
C TYR A 784 -18.65 -16.28 -1.96
N PRO A 785 -19.15 -15.03 -1.87
CA PRO A 785 -19.05 -14.17 -0.68
C PRO A 785 -19.95 -14.56 0.49
N HIS A 786 -20.74 -15.63 0.36
CA HIS A 786 -21.66 -16.13 1.39
C HIS A 786 -21.19 -17.46 2.01
N ASP A 787 -20.05 -17.99 1.55
CA ASP A 787 -19.48 -19.24 2.04
C ASP A 787 -18.50 -18.95 3.19
N GLU A 788 -18.90 -19.31 4.40
CA GLU A 788 -18.11 -19.09 5.61
C GLU A 788 -16.76 -19.82 5.64
N HIS A 789 -16.61 -20.94 4.92
CA HIS A 789 -15.32 -21.63 4.82
C HIS A 789 -14.33 -20.82 3.98
N ILE A 790 -14.79 -20.23 2.87
CA ILE A 790 -13.96 -19.44 1.95
C ILE A 790 -13.35 -18.21 2.62
N HIS A 791 -14.04 -17.65 3.61
CA HIS A 791 -13.52 -16.56 4.43
C HIS A 791 -12.30 -16.94 5.30
N SER A 792 -12.06 -18.23 5.54
CA SER A 792 -10.90 -18.73 6.28
C SER A 792 -9.67 -19.03 5.39
N LEU A 793 -9.88 -19.05 4.06
CA LEU A 793 -8.81 -19.27 3.10
C LEU A 793 -7.93 -18.01 2.98
N THR A 794 -6.65 -18.24 2.71
CA THR A 794 -5.64 -17.20 2.44
C THR A 794 -4.90 -17.51 1.15
N TYR A 795 -4.02 -18.52 1.18
CA TYR A 795 -3.15 -18.93 0.07
C TYR A 795 -3.38 -20.37 -0.40
N GLN A 796 -4.27 -21.12 0.26
CA GLN A 796 -4.39 -22.57 0.07
C GLN A 796 -4.95 -22.92 -1.32
N GLN A 797 -5.72 -22.02 -1.92
CA GLN A 797 -6.28 -22.17 -3.26
C GLN A 797 -6.79 -20.85 -3.84
N PHE A 798 -6.85 -20.76 -5.17
CA PHE A 798 -7.41 -19.63 -5.90
C PHE A 798 -8.03 -20.06 -7.23
N LEU A 799 -8.82 -19.19 -7.83
CA LEU A 799 -9.35 -19.38 -9.18
C LEU A 799 -8.51 -18.63 -10.20
N VAL A 800 -8.37 -19.17 -11.41
CA VAL A 800 -7.97 -18.40 -12.60
C VAL A 800 -9.25 -18.10 -13.38
N GLY A 801 -9.65 -16.83 -13.38
CA GLY A 801 -10.99 -16.41 -13.78
C GLY A 801 -12.08 -17.12 -12.99
N THR A 802 -13.07 -17.70 -13.66
CA THR A 802 -14.14 -18.53 -13.06
C THR A 802 -13.96 -20.03 -13.27
N GLU A 803 -13.19 -20.44 -14.29
CA GLU A 803 -13.23 -21.80 -14.84
C GLU A 803 -12.18 -22.77 -14.30
N ILE A 804 -11.05 -22.27 -13.76
CA ILE A 804 -9.93 -23.10 -13.29
C ILE A 804 -9.73 -22.86 -11.79
N LEU A 805 -9.62 -23.93 -11.01
CA LEU A 805 -9.26 -23.92 -9.59
C LEU A 805 -7.83 -24.46 -9.41
N VAL A 806 -6.99 -23.70 -8.72
CA VAL A 806 -5.59 -24.01 -8.44
C VAL A 806 -5.40 -24.23 -6.95
N VAL A 807 -4.88 -25.39 -6.57
CA VAL A 807 -4.59 -25.76 -5.17
C VAL A 807 -3.08 -26.08 -5.06
N PRO A 808 -2.22 -25.07 -4.85
CA PRO A 808 -0.77 -25.22 -4.97
C PRO A 808 -0.15 -25.98 -3.79
N VAL A 809 0.98 -26.66 -4.05
CA VAL A 809 1.78 -27.29 -2.99
C VAL A 809 2.77 -26.29 -2.43
N LEU A 810 2.44 -25.72 -1.27
CA LEU A 810 3.18 -24.62 -0.64
C LEU A 810 4.04 -25.05 0.57
N ASP A 811 4.24 -26.36 0.76
CA ASP A 811 5.01 -26.92 1.88
C ASP A 811 6.01 -27.98 1.40
N LYS A 812 7.23 -27.92 1.94
CA LYS A 812 8.34 -28.81 1.57
C LYS A 812 8.00 -30.28 1.81
N GLY A 813 8.36 -31.15 0.86
CA GLY A 813 8.18 -32.60 0.92
C GLY A 813 6.74 -33.09 0.75
N LYS A 814 5.77 -32.18 0.59
CA LYS A 814 4.36 -32.57 0.43
C LYS A 814 4.08 -33.07 -0.99
N LYS A 815 3.23 -34.10 -1.05
CA LYS A 815 2.73 -34.73 -2.28
C LYS A 815 1.20 -34.78 -2.33
N GLN A 816 0.52 -34.21 -1.34
CA GLN A 816 -0.93 -34.11 -1.26
C GLN A 816 -1.31 -32.73 -0.73
N VAL A 817 -2.47 -32.23 -1.14
CA VAL A 817 -3.08 -30.99 -0.64
C VAL A 817 -4.53 -31.23 -0.25
N LYS A 818 -5.07 -30.39 0.63
CA LYS A 818 -6.48 -30.36 0.99
C LYS A 818 -7.15 -29.29 0.13
N ALA A 819 -8.04 -29.70 -0.76
CA ALA A 819 -8.80 -28.82 -1.64
C ALA A 819 -10.22 -28.63 -1.10
N TYR A 820 -10.74 -27.41 -1.17
CA TYR A 820 -12.14 -27.07 -0.92
C TYR A 820 -12.85 -26.76 -2.25
N PHE A 821 -13.96 -27.46 -2.52
CA PHE A 821 -14.78 -27.24 -3.70
C PHE A 821 -16.05 -26.50 -3.27
N PRO A 822 -16.23 -25.21 -3.64
CA PRO A 822 -17.42 -24.45 -3.29
C PRO A 822 -18.67 -25.09 -3.90
N LEU A 823 -19.77 -25.07 -3.17
CA LEU A 823 -21.08 -25.46 -3.70
C LEU A 823 -21.60 -24.39 -4.66
N GLU A 824 -21.98 -24.84 -5.85
CA GLU A 824 -22.82 -24.10 -6.79
C GLU A 824 -23.74 -25.12 -7.46
N GLN A 825 -25.01 -24.78 -7.67
CA GLN A 825 -26.01 -25.76 -8.09
C GLN A 825 -25.67 -26.32 -9.48
N GLY A 826 -25.41 -27.63 -9.55
CA GLY A 826 -24.99 -28.32 -10.78
C GLY A 826 -23.50 -28.27 -11.11
N SER A 827 -22.70 -27.49 -10.36
CA SER A 827 -21.25 -27.40 -10.57
C SER A 827 -20.51 -28.58 -9.95
N SER A 828 -19.53 -29.10 -10.69
CA SER A 828 -18.56 -30.08 -10.19
C SER A 828 -17.21 -29.83 -10.84
N TRP A 829 -16.11 -30.23 -10.18
CA TRP A 829 -14.75 -29.90 -10.58
C TRP A 829 -14.00 -31.13 -11.07
N GLN A 830 -13.48 -31.11 -12.29
CA GLN A 830 -12.70 -32.21 -12.85
C GLN A 830 -11.21 -31.95 -12.67
N HIS A 831 -10.51 -32.93 -12.08
CA HIS A 831 -9.06 -32.87 -11.87
C HIS A 831 -8.30 -33.06 -13.21
N MET A 832 -7.45 -32.10 -13.54
CA MET A 832 -6.84 -31.95 -14.86
C MET A 832 -6.00 -33.16 -15.29
N TRP A 833 -5.29 -33.81 -14.37
CA TRP A 833 -4.36 -34.90 -14.68
C TRP A 833 -5.02 -36.29 -14.72
N THR A 834 -6.11 -36.50 -13.97
CA THR A 834 -6.70 -37.84 -13.79
C THR A 834 -8.15 -37.94 -14.24
N GLY A 835 -8.79 -36.83 -14.62
CA GLY A 835 -10.20 -36.79 -14.99
C GLY A 835 -11.19 -37.04 -13.85
N LYS A 836 -10.72 -37.27 -12.62
CA LYS A 836 -11.58 -37.51 -11.45
C LYS A 836 -12.41 -36.27 -11.11
N ILE A 837 -13.72 -36.46 -10.89
CA ILE A 837 -14.67 -35.40 -10.58
C ILE A 837 -14.85 -35.26 -9.06
N PHE A 838 -14.95 -34.02 -8.58
CA PHE A 838 -15.15 -33.60 -7.20
C PHE A 838 -16.30 -32.60 -7.08
N GLY A 839 -16.82 -32.37 -5.87
CA GLY A 839 -17.87 -31.36 -5.61
C GLY A 839 -19.29 -31.74 -6.06
N ARG A 840 -19.50 -32.95 -6.57
CA ARG A 840 -20.83 -33.41 -7.00
C ARG A 840 -21.73 -33.66 -5.78
N SER A 841 -22.78 -32.87 -5.63
CA SER A 841 -23.84 -33.13 -4.66
C SER A 841 -24.57 -34.44 -4.99
N SER A 842 -24.66 -35.34 -4.01
CA SER A 842 -25.66 -36.40 -3.98
C SER A 842 -27.00 -35.80 -3.52
N ILE A 843 -28.08 -36.12 -4.23
CA ILE A 843 -29.36 -35.39 -4.20
C ILE A 843 -30.14 -35.49 -2.87
N ASP A 844 -29.71 -36.36 -1.95
CA ASP A 844 -30.53 -36.83 -0.82
C ASP A 844 -30.15 -36.23 0.55
N SER A 845 -30.03 -34.90 0.67
CA SER A 845 -30.02 -34.25 1.99
C SER A 845 -30.49 -32.78 1.98
N GLU A 846 -31.48 -32.45 2.82
CA GLU A 846 -32.14 -31.13 2.85
C GLU A 846 -31.32 -30.02 3.56
N ASN A 847 -29.99 -30.16 3.66
CA ASN A 847 -29.10 -29.23 4.42
C ASN A 847 -27.76 -28.95 3.70
N ILE A 848 -27.77 -28.80 2.38
CA ILE A 848 -26.56 -28.61 1.55
C ILE A 848 -26.22 -27.11 1.45
N HIS A 849 -25.53 -26.59 2.49
CA HIS A 849 -25.01 -25.22 2.55
C HIS A 849 -23.47 -25.12 2.66
N GLN A 850 -22.74 -26.24 2.63
CA GLN A 850 -21.28 -26.28 2.80
C GLN A 850 -20.57 -27.06 1.69
N GLY A 851 -19.46 -26.50 1.17
CA GLY A 851 -18.62 -27.10 0.14
C GLY A 851 -17.94 -28.41 0.56
N LEU A 852 -17.39 -29.11 -0.43
CA LEU A 852 -16.71 -30.38 -0.23
C LEU A 852 -15.21 -30.15 0.01
N GLU A 853 -14.68 -30.61 1.14
CA GLU A 853 -13.25 -30.79 1.32
C GLU A 853 -12.80 -32.17 0.82
N ALA A 854 -11.66 -32.25 0.12
CA ALA A 854 -11.02 -33.52 -0.21
C ALA A 854 -9.49 -33.43 -0.20
N TRP A 855 -8.83 -34.53 0.18
CA TRP A 855 -7.39 -34.71 -0.05
C TRP A 855 -7.14 -35.15 -1.49
N VAL A 856 -6.18 -34.51 -2.15
CA VAL A 856 -5.84 -34.75 -3.55
C VAL A 856 -4.32 -34.92 -3.70
N GLU A 857 -3.92 -35.95 -4.45
CA GLU A 857 -2.53 -36.18 -4.85
C GLU A 857 -2.03 -35.02 -5.73
N ALA A 858 -0.90 -34.47 -5.33
CA ALA A 858 -0.18 -33.39 -6.00
C ALA A 858 1.34 -33.63 -5.96
N PRO A 859 1.88 -34.72 -6.52
CA PRO A 859 3.33 -34.91 -6.64
C PRO A 859 3.96 -33.84 -7.55
N ILE A 860 5.29 -33.68 -7.49
CA ILE A 860 6.01 -32.75 -8.38
C ILE A 860 5.75 -33.16 -9.84
N GLY A 861 5.40 -32.20 -10.69
CA GLY A 861 4.99 -32.40 -12.08
C GLY A 861 3.49 -32.44 -12.31
N TYR A 862 2.70 -32.59 -11.23
CA TYR A 862 1.25 -32.76 -11.23
C TYR A 862 0.58 -32.00 -10.06
N PRO A 863 0.64 -30.66 -10.01
CA PRO A 863 -0.05 -29.85 -9.00
C PRO A 863 -1.57 -30.07 -9.05
N ALA A 864 -2.30 -29.90 -7.94
CA ALA A 864 -3.74 -30.11 -7.93
C ALA A 864 -4.47 -28.96 -8.66
N ILE A 865 -4.77 -29.18 -9.94
CA ILE A 865 -5.47 -28.26 -10.84
C ILE A 865 -6.80 -28.89 -11.25
N PHE A 866 -7.86 -28.09 -11.25
CA PHE A 866 -9.20 -28.51 -11.64
C PHE A 866 -9.82 -27.50 -12.59
N PHE A 867 -10.76 -27.93 -13.41
CA PHE A 867 -11.64 -27.06 -14.18
C PHE A 867 -13.11 -27.43 -13.95
N LYS A 868 -14.04 -26.48 -14.15
CA LYS A 868 -15.47 -26.78 -14.07
C LYS A 868 -15.84 -27.87 -15.08
N SER A 869 -16.56 -28.90 -14.64
CA SER A 869 -16.91 -30.07 -15.45
C SER A 869 -17.87 -29.67 -16.57
N GLY A 870 -17.54 -30.04 -17.82
CA GLY A 870 -18.28 -29.58 -19.00
C GLY A 870 -17.99 -28.14 -19.42
N SER A 871 -17.05 -27.45 -18.77
CA SER A 871 -16.60 -26.12 -19.21
C SER A 871 -15.90 -26.20 -20.57
N PRO A 872 -16.29 -25.37 -21.57
CA PRO A 872 -15.56 -25.25 -22.83
C PRO A 872 -14.09 -24.84 -22.64
N VAL A 873 -13.80 -24.06 -21.58
CA VAL A 873 -12.42 -23.68 -21.22
C VAL A 873 -11.65 -24.91 -20.71
N GLY A 874 -12.27 -25.76 -19.90
CA GLY A 874 -11.67 -27.01 -19.42
C GLY A 874 -11.29 -27.96 -20.56
N GLU A 875 -12.23 -28.25 -21.47
CA GLU A 875 -11.98 -29.16 -22.60
C GLU A 875 -10.99 -28.58 -23.62
N GLN A 876 -11.04 -27.28 -23.92
CA GLN A 876 -10.05 -26.65 -24.81
C GLN A 876 -8.65 -26.65 -24.19
N PHE A 877 -8.53 -26.40 -22.87
CA PHE A 877 -7.24 -26.46 -22.17
C PHE A 877 -6.65 -27.88 -22.20
N LYS A 878 -7.47 -28.89 -21.90
CA LYS A 878 -7.09 -30.31 -22.02
C LYS A 878 -6.66 -30.70 -23.43
N THR A 879 -7.39 -30.27 -24.46
CA THR A 879 -7.04 -30.47 -25.88
C THR A 879 -5.68 -29.84 -26.20
N ASN A 880 -5.42 -28.61 -25.72
CA ASN A 880 -4.14 -27.93 -25.93
C ASN A 880 -2.98 -28.60 -25.17
N LEU A 881 -3.23 -29.18 -23.98
CA LEU A 881 -2.24 -29.96 -23.25
C LEU A 881 -1.84 -31.24 -23.99
N GLN A 882 -2.81 -31.96 -24.58
CA GLN A 882 -2.56 -33.12 -25.44
C GLN A 882 -1.76 -32.73 -26.70
N ALA A 883 -2.13 -31.64 -27.36
CA ALA A 883 -1.43 -31.12 -28.53
C ALA A 883 0.03 -30.68 -28.24
N LEU A 884 0.36 -30.37 -26.98
CA LEU A 884 1.73 -30.05 -26.53
C LEU A 884 2.45 -31.25 -25.89
N GLY A 885 1.88 -32.46 -25.90
CA GLY A 885 2.47 -33.67 -25.34
C GLY A 885 2.58 -33.68 -23.82
N ILE A 886 1.65 -33.01 -23.12
CA ILE A 886 1.66 -32.84 -21.65
C ILE A 886 0.73 -33.83 -20.94
N LEU A 887 -0.36 -34.23 -21.60
CA LEU A 887 -1.37 -35.22 -21.22
C LEU A 887 -1.43 -36.36 -22.25
#